data_AF-A0A5A9N6L6-F1
#
_entry.id   AF-A0A5A9N6L6-F1
#
_cell.length_a   1.000
_cell.length_b   1.000
_cell.length_c   1.000
_cell.angle_alpha   90.00
_cell.angle_beta   90.00
_cell.angle_gamma   90.00
#
_symmetry.space_group_name_H-M   'P 1'
#
loop_
_entity.id
_entity.type
_entity.pdbx_description
1 polymer ?
#
loop_
_entity_poly.entity_id
_entity_poly.type
_entity_poly.pdbx_seq_one_letter_code
_entity_poly.pdbx_strand_id
1 'polypeptide(L)'
;MSERRIVVFSSAAELGTTLAQLVSSRAEKALSTDGSFFSLGLSGGSLVNILGKDLPAVQNLDCSKWLIGFCDERLVPFNDAESTYGLYKNHLFGKINIPENRILAIDPSLPVDECADDYAGKLRKAFSTEQIPVFDMLLLGMGPDGHTCSLFPNHPLLQCLSRTMLWLWFVLCSLMKSGPAEGYFHEERWSPESPLLSARVMIALICRNSQHSLPHFLGTIERLNYPKDRIALWVATDHSIDNTTYLLRDWLIDVQKLYHNVEWRPMEEPSAYYDEEGPKDWTNERYAYVMKLRQAALQSAREMWADYLMMIDCDNLLTNRDVLWKLIKENKTIVAPMLDSRAAYSNFWCGMTSQGYYKRTPAYLPIRKHLRKGCFAVPMVHSTFLVDLRKEASRLLAFHPPHPDYTWAFDDIIVFAFSARMAEVQMFICNKEVYGHLPVPLRTHSPLQDEVDSFLHTLLEVNVRYPPVEPSRNLPKPVKKPDKMGFDEVDQIFAHYGEWYGKLLKNVRALNVSEIQAMGIQMLPGYSDPYHGRPLTRGELGCFLSHYNIWKEIVDRGLKTSLVLEDDLRFEIFFKRRLQNLMREVESNGLDWDLIYIGRKRMQVDHPERAVPNIRNLVEADYSYWTLAYMMSLQGARKLLEADPLRKMLPVDEFLPVMFNKHPVSDYMEHFETRDLKAFSAEPLLVFPTHYTGEPGYISDTETSTVWDNEKARTDWDRKRSGKTKEQAEISSEAQNSDVLQSPLDRTARDEL
;
A
#
# COMPACT_ATOMS: atom_id res chain seq x y z
N MET A 1 27.46 -8.91 14.25
CA MET A 1 26.53 -10.05 14.33
C MET A 1 27.13 -11.06 15.28
N SER A 2 26.38 -11.55 16.27
CA SER A 2 26.85 -12.64 17.14
C SER A 2 27.05 -13.90 16.32
N GLU A 3 28.20 -14.55 16.46
CA GLU A 3 28.53 -15.78 15.75
C GLU A 3 27.60 -16.92 16.22
N ARG A 4 26.82 -17.50 15.31
CA ARG A 4 25.93 -18.63 15.62
C ARG A 4 26.73 -19.91 15.57
N ARG A 5 26.74 -20.68 16.66
CA ARG A 5 27.44 -21.97 16.76
C ARG A 5 26.44 -23.08 17.01
N ILE A 6 26.43 -24.09 16.15
CA ILE A 6 25.66 -25.33 16.33
C ILE A 6 26.63 -26.41 16.78
N VAL A 7 26.31 -27.09 17.89
CA VAL A 7 27.08 -28.23 18.40
C VAL A 7 26.13 -29.42 18.53
N VAL A 8 26.47 -30.52 17.88
CA VAL A 8 25.67 -31.75 17.87
C VAL A 8 26.37 -32.80 18.70
N PHE A 9 25.64 -33.45 19.61
CA PHE A 9 26.14 -34.48 20.50
C PHE A 9 25.52 -35.83 20.15
N SER A 10 26.25 -36.91 20.43
CA SER A 10 25.82 -38.27 20.11
C SER A 10 24.78 -38.82 21.09
N SER A 11 24.69 -38.24 22.30
CA SER A 11 23.78 -38.65 23.35
C SER A 11 23.40 -37.51 24.31
N ALA A 12 22.28 -37.67 25.02
CA ALA A 12 21.85 -36.73 26.04
C ALA A 12 22.84 -36.63 27.23
N ALA A 13 23.59 -37.69 27.53
CA ALA A 13 24.60 -37.69 28.60
C ALA A 13 25.82 -36.83 28.23
N GLU A 14 26.26 -36.91 26.97
CA GLU A 14 27.36 -36.09 26.44
C GLU A 14 26.95 -34.61 26.39
N LEU A 15 25.71 -34.33 25.95
CA LEU A 15 25.12 -33.00 25.98
C LEU A 15 25.10 -32.42 27.40
N GLY A 16 24.63 -33.19 28.39
CA GLY A 16 24.50 -32.70 29.76
C GLY A 16 25.83 -32.35 30.41
N THR A 17 26.84 -33.22 30.26
CA THR A 17 28.21 -32.96 30.73
C THR A 17 28.79 -31.69 30.08
N THR A 18 28.63 -31.55 28.76
CA THR A 18 29.16 -30.40 28.01
C THR A 18 28.44 -29.11 28.38
N LEU A 19 27.12 -29.17 28.57
CA LEU A 19 26.30 -28.04 28.98
C LEU A 19 26.69 -27.54 30.38
N ALA A 20 26.87 -28.44 31.34
CA ALA A 20 27.30 -28.10 32.68
C ALA A 20 28.69 -27.41 32.69
N GLN A 21 29.64 -27.92 31.91
CA GLN A 21 30.95 -27.29 31.74
C GLN A 21 30.86 -25.91 31.08
N LEU A 22 29.97 -25.76 30.09
CA LEU A 22 29.74 -24.48 29.44
C LEU A 22 29.18 -23.43 30.42
N VAL A 23 28.19 -23.80 31.24
CA VAL A 23 27.64 -22.92 32.28
C VAL A 23 28.74 -22.51 33.26
N SER A 24 29.55 -23.46 33.75
CA SER A 24 30.67 -23.16 34.65
C SER A 24 31.69 -22.19 34.03
N SER A 25 32.11 -22.45 32.79
CA SER A 25 33.06 -21.58 32.08
C SER A 25 32.51 -20.16 31.87
N ARG A 26 31.21 -20.02 31.60
CA ARG A 26 30.56 -18.71 31.47
C ARG A 26 30.46 -18.00 32.81
N ALA A 27 30.17 -18.72 33.88
CA ALA A 27 30.17 -18.17 35.23
C ALA A 27 31.54 -17.65 35.64
N GLU A 28 32.62 -18.42 35.45
CA GLU A 28 33.99 -17.99 35.74
C GLU A 28 34.39 -16.72 34.96
N LYS A 29 33.99 -16.64 33.68
CA LYS A 29 34.26 -15.48 32.83
C LYS A 29 33.49 -14.23 33.29
N ALA A 30 32.22 -14.37 33.64
CA ALA A 30 31.41 -13.26 34.13
C ALA A 30 31.95 -12.74 35.48
N LEU A 31 32.26 -13.66 36.41
CA LEU A 31 32.77 -13.33 37.74
C LEU A 31 34.18 -12.71 37.71
N SER A 32 35.00 -12.99 36.68
CA SER A 32 36.33 -12.37 36.50
C SER A 32 36.30 -11.00 35.81
N THR A 33 35.28 -10.71 35.01
CA THR A 33 35.20 -9.47 34.21
C THR A 33 34.48 -8.33 34.95
N ASP A 34 33.38 -8.63 35.66
CA ASP A 34 32.48 -7.62 36.24
C ASP A 34 32.27 -7.76 37.77
N GLY A 35 32.85 -8.81 38.38
CA GLY A 35 33.08 -8.97 39.83
C GLY A 35 31.85 -9.13 40.75
N SER A 36 30.63 -8.85 40.29
CA SER A 36 29.43 -8.70 41.14
C SER A 36 28.58 -9.98 41.28
N PHE A 37 28.08 -10.54 40.19
CA PHE A 37 27.33 -11.82 40.17
C PHE A 37 27.27 -12.41 38.76
N PHE A 38 26.94 -13.71 38.65
CA PHE A 38 26.64 -14.37 37.37
C PHE A 38 25.13 -14.62 37.27
N SER A 39 24.50 -14.11 36.22
CA SER A 39 23.05 -14.19 36.01
C SER A 39 22.68 -15.28 34.99
N LEU A 40 21.85 -16.22 35.42
CA LEU A 40 21.43 -17.38 34.62
C LEU A 40 19.90 -17.47 34.56
N GLY A 41 19.36 -17.48 33.34
CA GLY A 41 17.94 -17.76 33.07
C GLY A 41 17.71 -19.24 32.74
N LEU A 42 16.74 -19.86 33.42
CA LEU A 42 16.43 -21.29 33.29
C LEU A 42 15.02 -21.52 32.74
N SER A 43 14.86 -22.47 31.83
CA SER A 43 13.54 -22.94 31.38
C SER A 43 13.25 -24.32 31.96
N GLY A 44 11.98 -24.75 31.91
CA GLY A 44 11.57 -26.08 32.35
C GLY A 44 11.95 -27.23 31.40
N GLY A 45 11.20 -28.33 31.49
CA GLY A 45 11.35 -29.50 30.63
C GLY A 45 12.61 -30.34 30.92
N SER A 46 13.24 -30.87 29.87
CA SER A 46 14.40 -31.77 30.03
C SER A 46 15.63 -31.11 30.65
N LEU A 47 15.72 -29.77 30.63
CA LEU A 47 16.82 -29.01 31.23
C LEU A 47 16.92 -29.21 32.74
N VAL A 48 15.80 -29.39 33.45
CA VAL A 48 15.79 -29.67 34.90
C VAL A 48 16.59 -30.94 35.21
N ASN A 49 16.31 -32.02 34.49
CA ASN A 49 16.94 -33.31 34.71
C ASN A 49 18.42 -33.31 34.31
N ILE A 50 18.74 -32.63 33.21
CA ILE A 50 20.12 -32.49 32.73
C ILE A 50 20.95 -31.71 33.75
N LEU A 51 20.53 -30.49 34.12
CA LEU A 51 21.28 -29.64 35.04
C LEU A 51 21.26 -30.20 36.47
N GLY A 52 20.14 -30.73 36.96
CA GLY A 52 20.03 -31.32 38.29
C GLY A 52 20.91 -32.56 38.51
N LYS A 53 21.34 -33.21 37.41
CA LYS A 53 22.29 -34.33 37.43
C LYS A 53 23.73 -33.87 37.20
N ASP A 54 23.97 -33.13 36.12
CA ASP A 54 25.33 -32.93 35.59
C ASP A 54 25.99 -31.64 36.12
N LEU A 55 25.22 -30.63 36.57
CA LEU A 55 25.79 -29.39 37.10
C LEU A 55 26.48 -29.60 38.46
N PRO A 56 25.90 -30.33 39.45
CA PRO A 56 26.60 -30.64 40.70
C PRO A 56 27.84 -31.53 40.53
N ALA A 57 27.98 -32.20 39.39
CA ALA A 57 29.12 -33.05 39.09
C ALA A 57 30.36 -32.26 38.61
N VAL A 58 30.23 -30.96 38.37
CA VAL A 58 31.35 -30.09 37.97
C VAL A 58 32.26 -29.83 39.17
N GLN A 59 33.56 -30.12 39.01
CA GLN A 59 34.55 -29.91 40.08
C GLN A 59 34.75 -28.41 40.36
N ASN A 60 34.84 -28.04 41.65
CA ASN A 60 35.07 -26.67 42.14
C ASN A 60 34.01 -25.63 41.73
N LEU A 61 32.77 -26.07 41.46
CA LEU A 61 31.68 -25.15 41.13
C LEU A 61 31.27 -24.30 42.36
N ASP A 62 31.51 -22.99 42.30
CA ASP A 62 31.01 -22.03 43.29
C ASP A 62 29.85 -21.20 42.73
N CYS A 63 28.66 -21.45 43.28
CA CYS A 63 27.43 -20.76 42.92
C CYS A 63 27.03 -19.66 43.91
N SER A 64 27.88 -19.33 44.89
CA SER A 64 27.58 -18.35 45.95
C SER A 64 27.24 -16.94 45.44
N LYS A 65 27.75 -16.60 44.25
CA LYS A 65 27.52 -15.32 43.58
C LYS A 65 26.55 -15.43 42.39
N TRP A 66 25.79 -16.50 42.26
CA TRP A 66 24.85 -16.65 41.14
C TRP A 66 23.52 -15.95 41.44
N LEU A 67 22.87 -15.44 40.38
CA LEU A 67 21.51 -14.92 40.37
C LEU A 67 20.70 -15.77 39.37
N ILE A 68 19.67 -16.45 39.86
CA ILE A 68 18.84 -17.33 39.03
C ILE A 68 17.50 -16.65 38.73
N GLY A 69 17.14 -16.61 37.46
CA GLY A 69 15.78 -16.31 36.98
C GLY A 69 15.22 -17.49 36.18
N PHE A 70 13.91 -17.50 35.97
CA PHE A 70 13.22 -18.51 35.18
C PHE A 70 12.64 -17.85 33.94
N CYS A 71 12.90 -18.39 32.75
CA CYS A 71 12.46 -17.92 31.42
C CYS A 71 10.95 -18.00 31.21
N ASP A 72 10.31 -18.94 31.90
CA ASP A 72 8.87 -19.14 31.97
C ASP A 72 8.53 -19.94 33.22
N GLU A 73 7.28 -19.84 33.65
CA GLU A 73 6.76 -20.65 34.75
C GLU A 73 5.26 -20.90 34.56
N ARG A 74 4.79 -22.08 35.01
CA ARG A 74 3.37 -22.39 35.13
C ARG A 74 2.86 -21.79 36.43
N LEU A 75 1.79 -21.00 36.36
CA LEU A 75 1.15 -20.42 37.54
C LEU A 75 0.36 -21.48 38.33
N VAL A 76 1.10 -22.31 39.06
CA VAL A 76 0.61 -23.36 39.95
C VAL A 76 1.38 -23.29 41.29
N PRO A 77 0.85 -23.87 42.38
CA PRO A 77 1.58 -23.97 43.63
C PRO A 77 2.97 -24.62 43.45
N PHE A 78 3.98 -24.17 44.20
CA PHE A 78 5.36 -24.70 44.06
C PHE A 78 5.56 -26.16 44.48
N ASN A 79 4.57 -26.79 45.11
CA ASN A 79 4.55 -28.22 45.40
C ASN A 79 3.91 -29.04 44.27
N ASP A 80 3.38 -28.39 43.24
CA ASP A 80 2.88 -29.03 42.03
C ASP A 80 4.04 -29.56 41.18
N ALA A 81 3.86 -30.73 40.58
CA ALA A 81 4.86 -31.37 39.72
C ALA A 81 5.15 -30.56 38.45
N GLU A 82 4.24 -29.66 38.06
CA GLU A 82 4.36 -28.81 36.89
C GLU A 82 5.12 -27.49 37.16
N SER A 83 5.44 -27.15 38.42
CA SER A 83 6.22 -25.94 38.72
C SER A 83 7.70 -26.12 38.36
N THR A 84 8.21 -25.28 37.47
CA THR A 84 9.61 -25.22 37.06
C THR A 84 10.51 -24.89 38.26
N TYR A 85 10.16 -23.88 39.06
CA TYR A 85 10.86 -23.53 40.29
C TYR A 85 10.83 -24.70 41.29
N GLY A 86 9.67 -25.34 41.49
CA GLY A 86 9.53 -26.50 42.37
C GLY A 86 10.44 -27.65 41.96
N LEU A 87 10.50 -27.95 40.67
CA LEU A 87 11.39 -28.95 40.09
C LEU A 87 12.88 -28.59 40.30
N TYR A 88 13.30 -27.37 40.02
CA TYR A 88 14.69 -26.95 40.27
C TYR A 88 15.06 -26.93 41.75
N LYS A 89 14.11 -26.59 42.64
CA LYS A 89 14.29 -26.65 44.09
C LYS A 89 14.58 -28.07 44.57
N ASN A 90 13.81 -29.04 44.06
CA ASN A 90 13.95 -30.45 44.44
C ASN A 90 15.18 -31.11 43.79
N HIS A 91 15.51 -30.77 42.54
CA HIS A 91 16.52 -31.48 41.77
C HIS A 91 17.91 -30.83 41.77
N LEU A 92 18.01 -29.51 41.98
CA LEU A 92 19.26 -28.76 41.83
C LEU A 92 19.64 -27.91 43.04
N PHE A 93 18.76 -27.03 43.53
CA PHE A 93 19.15 -26.00 44.50
C PHE A 93 19.61 -26.56 45.86
N GLY A 94 19.12 -27.73 46.28
CA GLY A 94 19.64 -28.42 47.46
C GLY A 94 21.03 -29.05 47.31
N LYS A 95 21.59 -29.08 46.08
CA LYS A 95 22.88 -29.71 45.76
C LYS A 95 24.01 -28.71 45.45
N ILE A 96 23.70 -27.41 45.39
CA ILE A 96 24.65 -26.34 45.06
C ILE A 96 24.53 -25.18 46.07
N ASN A 97 25.59 -24.40 46.23
CA ASN A 97 25.68 -23.35 47.26
C ASN A 97 25.09 -21.98 46.83
N ILE A 98 23.87 -21.96 46.27
CA ILE A 98 23.19 -20.71 45.85
C ILE A 98 22.42 -20.08 47.03
N PRO A 99 22.59 -18.77 47.30
CA PRO A 99 21.75 -18.06 48.28
C PRO A 99 20.28 -17.97 47.85
N GLU A 100 19.34 -18.32 48.72
CA GLU A 100 17.90 -18.29 48.41
C GLU A 100 17.40 -16.91 47.98
N ASN A 101 17.95 -15.83 48.55
CA ASN A 101 17.62 -14.46 48.19
C ASN A 101 18.08 -14.03 46.79
N ARG A 102 18.82 -14.89 46.08
CA ARG A 102 19.25 -14.72 44.69
C ARG A 102 18.55 -15.67 43.72
N ILE A 103 17.47 -16.31 44.15
CA ILE A 103 16.61 -17.10 43.27
C ILE A 103 15.30 -16.31 43.08
N LEU A 104 15.12 -15.76 41.89
CA LEU A 104 13.96 -14.96 41.54
C LEU A 104 12.84 -15.88 41.06
N ALA A 105 11.86 -16.14 41.93
CA ALA A 105 10.66 -16.90 41.62
C ALA A 105 9.41 -15.99 41.59
N ILE A 106 8.40 -16.44 40.86
CA ILE A 106 7.08 -15.80 40.81
C ILE A 106 6.37 -15.90 42.16
N ASP A 107 5.27 -15.18 42.35
CA ASP A 107 4.37 -15.43 43.48
C ASP A 107 3.12 -16.18 42.98
N PRO A 108 2.97 -17.49 43.28
CA PRO A 108 1.85 -18.29 42.79
C PRO A 108 0.51 -17.94 43.47
N SER A 109 0.51 -17.08 44.49
CA SER A 109 -0.71 -16.61 45.14
C SER A 109 -1.37 -15.42 44.43
N LEU A 110 -0.65 -14.76 43.51
CA LEU A 110 -1.14 -13.61 42.76
C LEU A 110 -1.89 -14.03 41.49
N PRO A 111 -2.89 -13.24 41.03
CA PRO A 111 -3.46 -13.37 39.69
C PRO A 111 -2.40 -13.24 38.59
N VAL A 112 -2.63 -13.84 37.43
CA VAL A 112 -1.64 -13.96 36.34
C VAL A 112 -1.01 -12.61 35.95
N ASP A 113 -1.81 -11.57 35.77
CA ASP A 113 -1.33 -10.25 35.32
C ASP A 113 -0.48 -9.57 36.42
N GLU A 114 -0.94 -9.62 37.67
CA GLU A 114 -0.22 -9.07 38.83
C GLU A 114 1.06 -9.85 39.14
N CYS A 115 1.04 -11.17 38.93
CA CYS A 115 2.18 -12.06 39.11
C CYS A 115 3.30 -11.73 38.11
N ALA A 116 2.92 -11.44 36.86
CA ALA A 116 3.86 -11.05 35.83
C ALA A 116 4.48 -9.66 36.09
N ASP A 117 3.68 -8.69 36.57
CA ASP A 117 4.18 -7.37 36.98
C ASP A 117 5.08 -7.45 38.23
N ASP A 118 4.76 -8.30 39.20
CA ASP A 118 5.60 -8.58 40.37
C ASP A 118 6.95 -9.18 39.95
N TYR A 119 6.95 -10.17 39.06
CA TYR A 119 8.16 -10.81 38.57
C TYR A 119 9.06 -9.81 37.83
N ALA A 120 8.46 -8.96 37.01
CA ALA A 120 9.15 -7.85 36.36
C ALA A 120 9.79 -6.88 37.36
N GLY A 121 9.05 -6.51 38.41
CA GLY A 121 9.57 -5.68 39.50
C GLY A 121 10.75 -6.32 40.22
N LYS A 122 10.70 -7.62 40.50
CA LYS A 122 11.80 -8.40 41.09
C LYS A 122 13.04 -8.38 40.19
N LEU A 123 12.88 -8.51 38.87
CA LEU A 123 13.97 -8.40 37.91
C LEU A 123 14.59 -6.99 37.87
N ARG A 124 13.79 -5.92 37.82
CA ARG A 124 14.30 -4.53 37.87
C ARG A 124 15.15 -4.29 39.11
N LYS A 125 14.64 -4.74 40.25
CA LYS A 125 15.32 -4.59 41.54
C LYS A 125 16.63 -5.38 41.59
N ALA A 126 16.64 -6.61 41.08
CA ALA A 126 17.84 -7.46 41.10
C ALA A 126 18.96 -6.92 40.19
N PHE A 127 18.62 -6.40 39.02
CA PHE A 127 19.58 -5.83 38.07
C PHE A 127 19.83 -4.32 38.27
N SER A 128 19.14 -3.69 39.23
CA SER A 128 19.24 -2.25 39.55
C SER A 128 19.09 -1.35 38.31
N THR A 129 18.15 -1.69 37.44
CA THR A 129 17.95 -1.01 36.16
C THR A 129 16.46 -0.83 35.84
N GLU A 130 16.12 0.34 35.30
CA GLU A 130 14.81 0.63 34.69
C GLU A 130 14.73 0.16 33.23
N GLN A 131 15.85 -0.32 32.68
CA GLN A 131 15.95 -0.89 31.33
C GLN A 131 15.73 -2.41 31.35
N ILE A 132 15.67 -3.03 30.17
CA ILE A 132 15.50 -4.48 30.06
C ILE A 132 16.73 -5.18 30.68
N PRO A 133 16.56 -6.12 31.63
CA PRO A 133 17.66 -6.85 32.24
C PRO A 133 18.42 -7.68 31.20
N VAL A 134 19.75 -7.66 31.28
CA VAL A 134 20.62 -8.45 30.41
C VAL A 134 21.23 -9.57 31.25
N PHE A 135 20.85 -10.80 30.95
CA PHE A 135 21.44 -11.99 31.56
C PHE A 135 22.76 -12.36 30.89
N ASP A 136 23.69 -12.92 31.67
CA ASP A 136 24.95 -13.46 31.14
C ASP A 136 24.70 -14.71 30.30
N MET A 137 23.71 -15.51 30.67
CA MET A 137 23.31 -16.72 29.94
C MET A 137 21.81 -17.02 30.11
N LEU A 138 21.13 -17.33 29.00
CA LEU A 138 19.78 -17.87 28.99
C LEU A 138 19.79 -19.30 28.43
N LEU A 139 19.24 -20.23 29.20
CA LEU A 139 19.05 -21.62 28.78
C LEU A 139 17.59 -21.83 28.38
N LEU A 140 17.38 -21.98 27.08
CA LEU A 140 16.06 -22.09 26.48
C LEU A 140 15.82 -23.52 25.98
N GLY A 141 14.71 -24.10 26.42
CA GLY A 141 14.16 -25.29 25.80
C GLY A 141 13.48 -24.94 24.49
N MET A 142 13.46 -25.88 23.54
CA MET A 142 12.68 -25.76 22.32
C MET A 142 11.74 -26.95 22.20
N GLY A 143 10.44 -26.66 22.11
CA GLY A 143 9.41 -27.65 21.86
C GLY A 143 9.49 -28.23 20.44
N PRO A 144 8.85 -29.37 20.19
CA PRO A 144 8.88 -30.03 18.87
C PRO A 144 8.19 -29.23 17.75
N ASP A 145 7.30 -28.30 18.12
CA ASP A 145 6.64 -27.30 17.26
C ASP A 145 7.47 -26.00 17.11
N GLY A 146 8.66 -25.93 17.71
CA GLY A 146 9.52 -24.76 17.70
C GLY A 146 9.20 -23.69 18.76
N HIS A 147 8.25 -23.94 19.67
CA HIS A 147 8.02 -22.99 20.78
C HIS A 147 9.24 -22.92 21.71
N THR A 148 9.44 -21.79 22.35
CA THR A 148 10.41 -21.62 23.44
C THR A 148 9.77 -20.78 24.53
N CYS A 149 10.15 -21.01 25.79
CA CYS A 149 9.36 -20.53 26.93
C CYS A 149 7.88 -20.97 26.75
N SER A 150 6.94 -20.11 27.13
CA SER A 150 5.52 -20.26 26.80
C SER A 150 5.11 -19.52 25.52
N LEU A 151 6.03 -19.34 24.56
CA LEU A 151 5.79 -18.63 23.29
C LEU A 151 5.52 -19.61 22.14
N PHE A 152 4.24 -19.91 21.93
CA PHE A 152 3.81 -20.86 20.91
C PHE A 152 3.74 -20.24 19.51
N PRO A 153 4.02 -21.01 18.43
CA PRO A 153 3.84 -20.57 17.06
C PRO A 153 2.44 -19.98 16.82
N ASN A 154 2.38 -18.85 16.12
CA ASN A 154 1.15 -18.12 15.77
C ASN A 154 0.32 -17.60 16.96
N HIS A 155 0.84 -17.66 18.19
CA HIS A 155 0.16 -17.08 19.34
C HIS A 155 0.20 -15.54 19.28
N PRO A 156 -0.88 -14.81 19.60
CA PRO A 156 -0.92 -13.34 19.58
C PRO A 156 0.20 -12.66 20.38
N LEU A 157 0.75 -13.35 21.39
CA LEU A 157 1.88 -12.87 22.19
C LEU A 157 3.16 -12.64 21.35
N LEU A 158 3.32 -13.31 20.19
CA LEU A 158 4.45 -13.07 19.28
C LEU A 158 4.36 -11.76 18.49
N GLN A 159 3.20 -11.09 18.48
CA GLN A 159 2.93 -9.86 17.71
C GLN A 159 3.00 -8.58 18.57
N CYS A 160 3.18 -8.69 19.89
CA CYS A 160 3.11 -7.56 20.80
C CYS A 160 4.50 -6.89 21.00
N LEU A 161 4.70 -5.70 20.43
CA LEU A 161 5.97 -4.94 20.46
C LEU A 161 5.99 -3.77 21.47
N SER A 162 5.05 -3.69 22.42
CA SER A 162 5.00 -2.56 23.37
C SER A 162 5.95 -2.75 24.56
N ARG A 163 6.75 -1.71 24.85
CA ARG A 163 7.79 -1.67 25.90
C ARG A 163 7.30 -1.99 27.32
N THR A 164 6.01 -1.80 27.60
CA THR A 164 5.44 -2.02 28.94
C THR A 164 5.03 -3.48 29.14
N MET A 165 4.69 -4.20 28.08
CA MET A 165 4.37 -5.63 28.14
C MET A 165 5.59 -6.55 28.02
N LEU A 166 6.79 -6.09 27.65
CA LEU A 166 8.03 -6.89 27.64
C LEU A 166 8.43 -7.45 29.02
N TRP A 167 7.84 -6.88 30.06
CA TRP A 167 7.98 -7.28 31.45
C TRP A 167 7.04 -8.43 31.83
N LEU A 168 5.89 -8.56 31.14
CA LEU A 168 4.91 -9.64 31.29
C LEU A 168 5.34 -10.96 30.63
N TRP A 169 6.57 -11.05 30.10
CA TRP A 169 7.02 -12.15 29.23
C TRP A 169 7.35 -13.45 29.97
N PHE A 170 7.11 -13.50 31.28
CA PHE A 170 7.56 -14.59 32.15
C PHE A 170 6.44 -15.47 32.75
N VAL A 171 5.13 -15.17 32.63
CA VAL A 171 4.09 -15.97 33.37
C VAL A 171 2.77 -16.28 32.63
N LEU A 172 2.56 -15.88 31.37
CA LEU A 172 1.22 -16.05 30.76
C LEU A 172 1.01 -17.40 30.06
N CYS A 173 0.38 -18.35 30.79
CA CYS A 173 -0.74 -19.17 30.29
C CYS A 173 -1.43 -19.99 31.40
N SER A 174 -2.64 -19.57 31.81
CA SER A 174 -3.68 -20.51 32.27
C SER A 174 -5.04 -20.04 31.76
N LEU A 175 -5.35 -20.44 30.54
CA LEU A 175 -6.71 -20.50 30.02
C LEU A 175 -6.82 -21.79 29.21
N MET A 176 -7.12 -22.90 29.87
CA MET A 176 -8.28 -23.76 29.54
C MET A 176 -8.34 -24.98 30.45
N LYS A 177 -9.53 -25.19 31.01
CA LYS A 177 -9.97 -26.40 31.70
C LYS A 177 -9.89 -27.60 30.75
N SER A 178 -9.00 -28.56 31.00
CA SER A 178 -9.15 -29.94 30.53
C SER A 178 -9.37 -30.84 31.75
N GLY A 179 -10.32 -31.77 31.62
CA GLY A 179 -10.92 -32.59 32.68
C GLY A 179 -9.99 -33.60 33.38
N PRO A 180 -10.57 -34.53 34.15
CA PRO A 180 -9.82 -35.38 35.07
C PRO A 180 -8.88 -36.31 34.31
N ALA A 181 -7.72 -36.56 34.93
CA ALA A 181 -6.70 -37.47 34.46
C ALA A 181 -7.28 -38.86 34.11
N GLU A 182 -7.25 -39.20 32.82
CA GLU A 182 -7.38 -40.58 32.34
C GLU A 182 -5.98 -41.19 32.16
N GLY A 183 -5.90 -42.49 32.44
CA GLY A 183 -4.68 -43.21 32.73
C GLY A 183 -3.66 -43.27 31.59
N TYR A 184 -2.41 -43.37 32.01
CA TYR A 184 -1.23 -43.47 31.18
C TYR A 184 -1.17 -44.85 30.48
N PHE A 185 -1.66 -44.96 29.24
CA PHE A 185 -1.46 -46.11 28.36
C PHE A 185 -0.46 -45.77 27.24
N HIS A 186 0.52 -46.65 27.02
CA HIS A 186 1.66 -46.41 26.13
C HIS A 186 1.35 -46.67 24.62
N GLU A 187 0.12 -47.08 24.29
CA GLU A 187 -0.26 -47.60 22.96
C GLU A 187 -1.11 -46.64 22.10
N GLU A 188 -1.46 -45.45 22.60
CA GLU A 188 -2.18 -44.42 21.83
C GLU A 188 -1.45 -43.07 21.82
N ARG A 189 -0.24 -43.03 21.26
CA ARG A 189 0.39 -41.76 20.84
C ARG A 189 -0.05 -41.41 19.42
N TRP A 190 -1.30 -41.02 19.24
CA TRP A 190 -1.68 -40.33 18.01
C TRP A 190 -1.26 -38.87 18.17
N SER A 191 -0.10 -38.50 17.61
CA SER A 191 0.14 -37.08 17.32
C SER A 191 -0.95 -36.65 16.35
N PRO A 192 -1.70 -35.56 16.60
CA PRO A 192 -2.64 -35.06 15.59
C PRO A 192 -1.89 -34.92 14.27
N GLU A 193 -2.48 -35.43 13.18
CA GLU A 193 -1.85 -35.42 11.87
C GLU A 193 -1.37 -34.00 11.55
N SER A 194 -0.18 -33.88 10.96
CA SER A 194 0.33 -32.59 10.54
C SER A 194 -0.68 -31.94 9.59
N PRO A 195 -0.84 -30.60 9.64
CA PRO A 195 -1.78 -29.92 8.77
C PRO A 195 -1.40 -30.16 7.30
N LEU A 196 -2.42 -30.27 6.44
CA LEU A 196 -2.20 -30.38 5.00
C LEU A 196 -1.38 -29.18 4.51
N LEU A 197 -0.36 -29.48 3.70
CA LEU A 197 0.40 -28.44 3.02
C LEU A 197 -0.54 -27.66 2.08
N SER A 198 -0.28 -26.37 1.96
CA SER A 198 -0.97 -25.50 1.01
C SER A 198 -0.79 -26.01 -0.42
N ALA A 199 -1.76 -25.85 -1.29
CA ALA A 199 -1.67 -26.31 -2.67
C ALA A 199 -0.45 -25.71 -3.42
N ARG A 200 0.12 -26.43 -4.37
CA ARG A 200 1.19 -25.90 -5.23
C ARG A 200 0.60 -25.00 -6.29
N VAL A 201 1.13 -23.77 -6.41
CA VAL A 201 0.67 -22.80 -7.40
C VAL A 201 1.83 -22.47 -8.34
N MET A 202 1.64 -22.60 -9.65
CA MET A 202 2.55 -22.02 -10.63
C MET A 202 2.02 -20.64 -11.03
N ILE A 203 2.85 -19.61 -10.94
CA ILE A 203 2.55 -18.26 -11.45
C ILE A 203 3.33 -18.07 -12.76
N ALA A 204 2.58 -17.87 -13.85
CA ALA A 204 3.13 -17.66 -15.19
C ALA A 204 3.15 -16.16 -15.53
N LEU A 205 4.35 -15.65 -15.80
CA LEU A 205 4.66 -14.27 -16.18
C LEU A 205 5.10 -14.27 -17.64
N ILE A 206 4.35 -13.61 -18.52
CA ILE A 206 4.74 -13.39 -19.92
C ILE A 206 4.90 -11.89 -20.09
N CYS A 207 6.13 -11.41 -20.21
CA CYS A 207 6.41 -9.98 -20.22
C CYS A 207 6.96 -9.51 -21.56
N ARG A 208 6.46 -8.37 -22.02
CA ARG A 208 6.96 -7.65 -23.20
C ARG A 208 6.94 -6.16 -22.89
N ASN A 209 8.06 -5.48 -23.10
CA ASN A 209 8.18 -4.02 -22.92
C ASN A 209 7.64 -3.50 -21.56
N SER A 210 7.85 -4.28 -20.50
CA SER A 210 7.31 -4.08 -19.16
C SER A 210 8.32 -3.42 -18.20
N GLN A 211 9.43 -2.84 -18.67
CA GLN A 211 10.47 -2.27 -17.81
C GLN A 211 9.91 -1.27 -16.77
N HIS A 212 8.91 -0.50 -17.18
CA HIS A 212 8.28 0.53 -16.38
C HIS A 212 7.37 -0.02 -15.26
N SER A 213 6.71 -1.16 -15.49
CA SER A 213 5.77 -1.77 -14.55
C SER A 213 6.42 -2.77 -13.60
N LEU A 214 7.46 -3.47 -14.07
CA LEU A 214 8.13 -4.57 -13.35
C LEU A 214 8.50 -4.24 -11.89
N PRO A 215 9.08 -3.07 -11.54
CA PRO A 215 9.43 -2.77 -10.16
C PRO A 215 8.23 -2.85 -9.21
N HIS A 216 7.07 -2.30 -9.59
CA HIS A 216 5.88 -2.31 -8.75
C HIS A 216 5.14 -3.65 -8.85
N PHE A 217 5.02 -4.18 -10.07
CA PHE A 217 4.41 -5.47 -10.35
C PHE A 217 5.05 -6.61 -9.55
N LEU A 218 6.36 -6.82 -9.69
CA LEU A 218 7.10 -7.87 -9.00
C LEU A 218 7.08 -7.67 -7.49
N GLY A 219 7.05 -6.42 -7.02
CA GLY A 219 6.81 -6.10 -5.61
C GLY A 219 5.49 -6.70 -5.11
N THR A 220 4.41 -6.66 -5.91
CA THR A 220 3.14 -7.29 -5.53
C THR A 220 3.25 -8.82 -5.46
N ILE A 221 3.95 -9.45 -6.41
CA ILE A 221 4.20 -10.90 -6.41
C ILE A 221 5.01 -11.35 -5.18
N GLU A 222 6.07 -10.63 -4.85
CA GLU A 222 6.89 -10.86 -3.65
C GLU A 222 6.05 -10.82 -2.37
N ARG A 223 5.07 -9.92 -2.30
CA ARG A 223 4.24 -9.70 -1.11
C ARG A 223 2.97 -10.54 -1.05
N LEU A 224 2.71 -11.41 -2.04
CA LEU A 224 1.64 -12.40 -1.94
C LEU A 224 1.83 -13.23 -0.67
N ASN A 225 0.80 -13.25 0.18
CA ASN A 225 0.76 -13.98 1.43
C ASN A 225 0.45 -15.46 1.16
N TYR A 226 1.36 -16.14 0.48
CA TYR A 226 1.28 -17.55 0.15
C TYR A 226 2.67 -18.17 0.32
N PRO A 227 2.82 -19.39 0.86
CA PRO A 227 4.14 -19.97 1.10
C PRO A 227 4.97 -20.02 -0.18
N LYS A 228 6.13 -19.34 -0.18
CA LYS A 228 6.95 -19.19 -1.40
C LYS A 228 7.52 -20.53 -1.88
N ASP A 229 7.82 -21.43 -0.96
CA ASP A 229 8.21 -22.83 -1.20
C ASP A 229 7.08 -23.69 -1.81
N ARG A 230 5.85 -23.15 -1.90
CA ARG A 230 4.70 -23.73 -2.59
C ARG A 230 4.33 -22.97 -3.87
N ILE A 231 5.10 -21.96 -4.25
CA ILE A 231 4.93 -21.21 -5.49
C ILE A 231 6.07 -21.55 -6.46
N ALA A 232 5.72 -21.98 -7.66
CA ALA A 232 6.65 -22.05 -8.79
C ALA A 232 6.49 -20.81 -9.68
N LEU A 233 7.58 -20.24 -10.15
CA LEU A 233 7.57 -19.15 -11.11
C LEU A 233 7.89 -19.69 -12.49
N TRP A 234 7.06 -19.35 -13.47
CA TRP A 234 7.31 -19.61 -14.89
C TRP A 234 7.39 -18.26 -15.58
N VAL A 235 8.56 -17.86 -16.06
CA VAL A 235 8.79 -16.50 -16.57
C VAL A 235 9.33 -16.58 -17.99
N ALA A 236 8.61 -15.94 -18.91
CA ALA A 236 8.99 -15.80 -20.30
C ALA A 236 9.00 -14.34 -20.74
N THR A 237 9.87 -14.01 -21.69
CA THR A 237 9.81 -12.73 -22.39
C THR A 237 9.39 -12.91 -23.85
N ASP A 238 8.80 -11.85 -24.40
CA ASP A 238 8.39 -11.74 -25.80
C ASP A 238 9.00 -10.47 -26.37
N HIS A 239 9.84 -10.60 -27.42
CA HIS A 239 10.34 -9.55 -28.32
C HIS A 239 10.32 -8.14 -27.72
N SER A 240 11.23 -7.87 -26.80
CA SER A 240 11.27 -6.62 -26.03
C SER A 240 12.37 -5.69 -26.53
N ILE A 241 12.04 -4.41 -26.68
CA ILE A 241 12.99 -3.36 -27.09
C ILE A 241 13.56 -2.57 -25.89
N ASP A 242 13.04 -2.82 -24.69
CA ASP A 242 13.48 -2.20 -23.43
C ASP A 242 14.23 -3.19 -22.53
N ASN A 243 14.59 -2.79 -21.30
CA ASN A 243 15.34 -3.63 -20.37
C ASN A 243 14.48 -4.68 -19.62
N THR A 244 13.31 -5.06 -20.13
CA THR A 244 12.42 -6.06 -19.50
C THR A 244 13.15 -7.35 -19.18
N THR A 245 13.84 -7.94 -20.16
CA THR A 245 14.53 -9.22 -20.00
C THR A 245 15.65 -9.15 -18.96
N TYR A 246 16.41 -8.04 -18.95
CA TYR A 246 17.48 -7.81 -17.99
C TYR A 246 16.94 -7.67 -16.56
N LEU A 247 15.90 -6.86 -16.34
CA LEU A 247 15.29 -6.68 -15.01
C LEU A 247 14.70 -7.98 -14.46
N LEU A 248 14.02 -8.77 -15.31
CA LEU A 248 13.49 -10.07 -14.88
C LEU A 248 14.62 -11.04 -14.50
N ARG A 249 15.70 -11.07 -15.28
CA ARG A 249 16.86 -11.91 -14.97
C ARG A 249 17.48 -11.54 -13.62
N ASP A 250 17.75 -10.26 -13.38
CA ASP A 250 18.32 -9.79 -12.11
C ASP A 250 17.41 -10.14 -10.94
N TRP A 251 16.10 -9.88 -11.06
CA TRP A 251 15.12 -10.23 -10.05
C TRP A 251 15.09 -11.73 -9.76
N LEU A 252 15.07 -12.58 -10.80
CA LEU A 252 15.04 -14.04 -10.67
C LEU A 252 16.28 -14.58 -9.96
N ILE A 253 17.47 -14.03 -10.23
CA ILE A 253 18.72 -14.45 -9.57
C ILE A 253 18.62 -14.28 -8.06
N ASP A 254 18.00 -13.19 -7.61
CA ASP A 254 17.87 -12.86 -6.18
C ASP A 254 16.78 -13.69 -5.49
N VAL A 255 15.64 -13.92 -6.16
CA VAL A 255 14.49 -14.58 -5.53
C VAL A 255 14.43 -16.09 -5.71
N GLN A 256 15.18 -16.68 -6.65
CA GLN A 256 15.07 -18.11 -7.01
C GLN A 256 15.11 -19.07 -5.81
N LYS A 257 15.90 -18.75 -4.77
CA LYS A 257 16.06 -19.60 -3.59
C LYS A 257 14.85 -19.60 -2.65
N LEU A 258 13.95 -18.62 -2.81
CA LEU A 258 12.75 -18.47 -1.99
C LEU A 258 11.57 -19.28 -2.55
N TYR A 259 11.55 -19.48 -3.88
CA TYR A 259 10.45 -20.13 -4.59
C TYR A 259 10.69 -21.63 -4.76
N HIS A 260 9.61 -22.41 -4.91
CA HIS A 260 9.68 -23.86 -5.11
C HIS A 260 10.51 -24.24 -6.33
N ASN A 261 10.27 -23.55 -7.43
CA ASN A 261 10.95 -23.72 -8.70
C ASN A 261 10.88 -22.40 -9.48
N VAL A 262 11.90 -22.14 -10.29
CA VAL A 262 11.93 -21.02 -11.24
C VAL A 262 12.27 -21.56 -12.62
N GLU A 263 11.41 -21.29 -13.59
CA GLU A 263 11.64 -21.56 -15.01
C GLU A 263 11.79 -20.23 -15.75
N TRP A 264 12.88 -20.08 -16.51
CA TRP A 264 13.22 -18.86 -17.23
C TRP A 264 13.35 -19.12 -18.73
N ARG A 265 12.60 -18.37 -19.53
CA ARG A 265 12.54 -18.50 -21.00
C ARG A 265 12.67 -17.13 -21.69
N PRO A 266 13.90 -16.62 -21.87
CA PRO A 266 14.11 -15.33 -22.51
C PRO A 266 13.88 -15.42 -24.03
N MET A 267 13.30 -14.36 -24.60
CA MET A 267 13.31 -14.04 -26.02
C MET A 267 13.78 -12.59 -26.17
N GLU A 268 15.05 -12.41 -26.56
CA GLU A 268 15.64 -11.08 -26.81
C GLU A 268 15.66 -10.74 -28.31
N GLU A 269 15.93 -11.74 -29.15
CA GLU A 269 16.07 -11.54 -30.60
C GLU A 269 15.16 -12.51 -31.38
N PRO A 270 14.37 -12.00 -32.35
CA PRO A 270 14.28 -10.59 -32.72
C PRO A 270 13.61 -9.73 -31.62
N SER A 271 13.87 -8.43 -31.60
CA SER A 271 13.27 -7.49 -30.63
C SER A 271 11.86 -7.01 -31.03
N ALA A 272 11.40 -7.38 -32.22
CA ALA A 272 10.11 -7.02 -32.82
C ALA A 272 9.65 -8.13 -33.79
N TYR A 273 8.34 -8.20 -34.07
CA TYR A 273 7.81 -9.03 -35.15
C TYR A 273 8.02 -8.35 -36.52
N TYR A 274 8.11 -9.12 -37.59
CA TYR A 274 8.43 -8.57 -38.92
C TYR A 274 7.35 -7.63 -39.46
N ASP A 275 6.09 -7.93 -39.17
CA ASP A 275 4.91 -7.25 -39.68
C ASP A 275 4.31 -6.23 -38.69
N GLU A 276 4.95 -5.98 -37.55
CA GLU A 276 4.40 -5.08 -36.54
C GLU A 276 4.64 -3.60 -36.89
N GLU A 277 3.60 -2.77 -36.73
CA GLU A 277 3.70 -1.33 -36.94
C GLU A 277 4.24 -0.58 -35.71
N GLY A 278 4.22 -1.23 -34.54
CA GLY A 278 4.68 -0.66 -33.28
C GLY A 278 4.64 -1.64 -32.11
N PRO A 279 5.15 -1.24 -30.93
CA PRO A 279 5.31 -2.14 -29.78
C PRO A 279 3.99 -2.65 -29.18
N LYS A 280 2.87 -1.96 -29.47
CA LYS A 280 1.52 -2.33 -29.02
C LYS A 280 0.71 -3.06 -30.08
N ASP A 281 1.28 -3.29 -31.27
CA ASP A 281 0.61 -3.99 -32.34
C ASP A 281 0.51 -5.50 -32.05
N TRP A 282 -0.68 -6.06 -32.29
CA TRP A 282 -1.01 -7.46 -32.06
C TRP A 282 -1.17 -8.19 -33.39
N THR A 283 -0.04 -8.52 -34.00
CA THR A 283 -0.01 -9.29 -35.24
C THR A 283 -0.42 -10.76 -35.00
N ASN A 284 -0.85 -11.46 -36.05
CA ASN A 284 -1.19 -12.87 -35.95
C ASN A 284 -0.01 -13.73 -35.47
N GLU A 285 1.22 -13.37 -35.87
CA GLU A 285 2.43 -14.05 -35.41
C GLU A 285 2.63 -13.86 -33.89
N ARG A 286 2.43 -12.64 -33.40
CA ARG A 286 2.48 -12.33 -31.96
C ARG A 286 1.43 -13.11 -31.18
N TYR A 287 0.17 -13.10 -31.62
CA TYR A 287 -0.89 -13.90 -31.00
C TYR A 287 -0.51 -15.38 -30.94
N ALA A 288 -0.04 -15.95 -32.06
CA ALA A 288 0.38 -17.33 -32.13
C ALA A 288 1.52 -17.65 -31.16
N TYR A 289 2.51 -16.76 -31.03
CA TYR A 289 3.64 -16.94 -30.14
C TYR A 289 3.23 -16.86 -28.66
N VAL A 290 2.45 -15.82 -28.27
CA VAL A 290 1.95 -15.67 -26.90
C VAL A 290 1.06 -16.85 -26.50
N MET A 291 0.19 -17.34 -27.40
CA MET A 291 -0.60 -18.56 -27.16
C MET A 291 0.28 -19.79 -26.92
N LYS A 292 1.37 -19.95 -27.69
CA LYS A 292 2.35 -21.03 -27.46
C LYS A 292 3.06 -20.91 -26.12
N LEU A 293 3.40 -19.69 -25.67
CA LEU A 293 3.98 -19.45 -24.34
C LEU A 293 2.98 -19.80 -23.23
N ARG A 294 1.73 -19.33 -23.32
CA ARG A 294 0.66 -19.68 -22.37
C ARG A 294 0.42 -21.19 -22.33
N GLN A 295 0.47 -21.86 -23.50
CA GLN A 295 0.35 -23.32 -23.59
C GLN A 295 1.54 -24.05 -22.95
N ALA A 296 2.76 -23.57 -23.16
CA ALA A 296 3.96 -24.13 -22.54
C ALA A 296 3.91 -24.00 -21.02
N ALA A 297 3.48 -22.84 -20.48
CA ALA A 297 3.27 -22.65 -19.05
C ALA A 297 2.23 -23.63 -18.48
N LEU A 298 1.12 -23.88 -19.21
CA LEU A 298 0.12 -24.88 -18.82
C LEU A 298 0.67 -26.31 -18.81
N GLN A 299 1.55 -26.65 -19.77
CA GLN A 299 2.22 -27.96 -19.81
C GLN A 299 3.22 -28.10 -18.66
N SER A 300 4.12 -27.12 -18.46
CA SER A 300 5.06 -27.09 -17.34
C SER A 300 4.35 -27.24 -15.98
N ALA A 301 3.21 -26.57 -15.79
CA ALA A 301 2.42 -26.69 -14.56
C ALA A 301 1.91 -28.12 -14.33
N ARG A 302 1.43 -28.79 -15.38
CA ARG A 302 0.96 -30.18 -15.31
C ARG A 302 2.13 -31.15 -15.07
N GLU A 303 3.25 -30.98 -15.75
CA GLU A 303 4.45 -31.81 -15.61
C GLU A 303 5.07 -31.72 -14.21
N MET A 304 4.97 -30.55 -13.57
CA MET A 304 5.43 -30.31 -12.19
C MET A 304 4.42 -30.75 -11.13
N TRP A 305 3.23 -31.24 -11.53
CA TRP A 305 2.15 -31.56 -10.61
C TRP A 305 1.74 -30.35 -9.75
N ALA A 306 1.66 -29.16 -10.36
CA ALA A 306 1.07 -28.00 -9.73
C ALA A 306 -0.45 -28.20 -9.60
N ASP A 307 -1.01 -27.81 -8.45
CA ASP A 307 -2.44 -27.88 -8.20
C ASP A 307 -3.19 -26.77 -8.94
N TYR A 308 -2.56 -25.60 -9.05
CA TYR A 308 -3.13 -24.42 -9.72
C TYR A 308 -2.11 -23.73 -10.63
N LEU A 309 -2.61 -23.09 -11.67
CA LEU A 309 -1.87 -22.20 -12.56
C LEU A 309 -2.50 -20.80 -12.52
N MET A 310 -1.72 -19.80 -12.12
CA MET A 310 -2.11 -18.40 -12.20
C MET A 310 -1.44 -17.76 -13.41
N MET A 311 -2.25 -17.33 -14.38
CA MET A 311 -1.80 -16.47 -15.47
C MET A 311 -1.91 -15.02 -15.01
N ILE A 312 -0.87 -14.22 -15.23
CA ILE A 312 -0.87 -12.80 -14.91
C ILE A 312 -0.05 -11.97 -15.91
N ASP A 313 -0.63 -10.89 -16.41
CA ASP A 313 0.07 -9.88 -17.21
C ASP A 313 0.95 -9.00 -16.31
N CYS A 314 2.13 -8.61 -16.82
CA CYS A 314 3.22 -7.99 -16.03
C CYS A 314 2.99 -6.50 -15.66
N ASP A 315 1.79 -5.98 -15.85
CA ASP A 315 1.33 -4.65 -15.49
C ASP A 315 0.13 -4.67 -14.51
N ASN A 316 -0.34 -5.86 -14.12
CA ASN A 316 -1.45 -6.03 -13.18
C ASN A 316 -0.98 -5.99 -11.72
N LEU A 317 -1.41 -4.98 -10.98
CA LEU A 317 -1.01 -4.74 -9.59
C LEU A 317 -1.92 -5.51 -8.62
N LEU A 318 -1.45 -6.67 -8.13
CA LEU A 318 -2.15 -7.44 -7.09
C LEU A 318 -1.96 -6.82 -5.69
N THR A 319 -2.73 -5.78 -5.39
CA THR A 319 -2.65 -5.07 -4.10
C THR A 319 -3.15 -5.92 -2.92
N ASN A 320 -4.05 -6.87 -3.16
CA ASN A 320 -4.55 -7.79 -2.14
C ASN A 320 -3.61 -8.99 -2.00
N ARG A 321 -2.88 -9.04 -0.88
CA ARG A 321 -1.86 -10.06 -0.61
C ARG A 321 -2.43 -11.48 -0.51
N ASP A 322 -3.71 -11.61 -0.16
CA ASP A 322 -4.37 -12.90 0.06
C ASP A 322 -5.15 -13.40 -1.18
N VAL A 323 -4.96 -12.77 -2.35
CA VAL A 323 -5.73 -13.07 -3.57
C VAL A 323 -5.70 -14.56 -3.95
N LEU A 324 -4.56 -15.24 -3.83
CA LEU A 324 -4.44 -16.67 -4.12
C LEU A 324 -5.36 -17.50 -3.22
N TRP A 325 -5.31 -17.29 -1.90
CA TRP A 325 -6.18 -17.99 -0.95
C TRP A 325 -7.66 -17.75 -1.24
N LYS A 326 -8.02 -16.51 -1.56
CA LYS A 326 -9.40 -16.11 -1.83
C LYS A 326 -9.93 -16.78 -3.10
N LEU A 327 -9.15 -16.80 -4.19
CA LEU A 327 -9.54 -17.45 -5.44
C LEU A 327 -9.61 -18.97 -5.30
N ILE A 328 -8.64 -19.59 -4.62
CA ILE A 328 -8.62 -21.03 -4.30
C ILE A 328 -9.91 -21.43 -3.54
N LYS A 329 -10.33 -20.60 -2.57
CA LYS A 329 -11.53 -20.85 -1.76
C LYS A 329 -12.83 -20.85 -2.57
N GLU A 330 -12.88 -20.18 -3.73
CA GLU A 330 -14.08 -20.18 -4.57
C GLU A 330 -14.35 -21.54 -5.24
N ASN A 331 -13.36 -22.44 -5.26
CA ASN A 331 -13.47 -23.79 -5.79
C ASN A 331 -14.07 -23.81 -7.22
N LYS A 332 -13.51 -23.00 -8.13
CA LYS A 332 -13.90 -22.92 -9.54
C LYS A 332 -12.74 -23.38 -10.43
N THR A 333 -13.06 -23.95 -11.59
CA THR A 333 -12.02 -24.42 -12.53
C THR A 333 -11.25 -23.26 -13.12
N ILE A 334 -11.94 -22.17 -13.52
CA ILE A 334 -11.32 -20.92 -13.95
C ILE A 334 -11.96 -19.78 -13.17
N VAL A 335 -11.16 -19.01 -12.44
CA VAL A 335 -11.62 -17.85 -11.67
C VAL A 335 -10.63 -16.70 -11.74
N ALA A 336 -11.13 -15.51 -12.02
CA ALA A 336 -10.35 -14.28 -12.04
C ALA A 336 -10.69 -13.38 -10.84
N PRO A 337 -9.70 -12.72 -10.24
CA PRO A 337 -9.97 -11.55 -9.41
C PRO A 337 -10.39 -10.38 -10.31
N MET A 338 -11.45 -9.66 -9.96
CA MET A 338 -11.77 -8.42 -10.64
C MET A 338 -10.72 -7.38 -10.29
N LEU A 339 -10.03 -6.91 -11.31
CA LEU A 339 -9.03 -5.86 -11.20
C LEU A 339 -9.67 -4.52 -11.57
N ASP A 340 -9.47 -3.52 -10.72
CA ASP A 340 -10.01 -2.18 -10.92
C ASP A 340 -9.10 -1.38 -11.85
N SER A 341 -9.67 -0.83 -12.91
CA SER A 341 -9.00 0.11 -13.81
C SER A 341 -9.65 1.48 -13.78
N ARG A 342 -9.09 2.40 -14.54
CA ARG A 342 -9.82 3.60 -14.94
C ARG A 342 -10.95 3.25 -15.90
N ALA A 343 -12.00 4.07 -15.87
CA ALA A 343 -13.14 4.00 -16.77
C ALA A 343 -13.91 2.68 -16.70
N ALA A 344 -14.59 2.33 -17.80
CA ALA A 344 -15.43 1.16 -17.90
C ALA A 344 -14.72 -0.05 -18.53
N TYR A 345 -13.39 -0.07 -18.52
CA TYR A 345 -12.58 -1.24 -18.89
C TYR A 345 -12.48 -2.20 -17.70
N SER A 346 -12.21 -3.48 -17.94
CA SER A 346 -12.01 -4.50 -16.90
C SER A 346 -11.44 -5.78 -17.49
N ASN A 347 -10.90 -6.64 -16.64
CA ASN A 347 -10.34 -7.94 -17.03
C ASN A 347 -11.38 -9.07 -17.28
N PHE A 348 -12.60 -8.72 -17.69
CA PHE A 348 -13.69 -9.66 -17.96
C PHE A 348 -14.76 -9.09 -18.90
N TRP A 349 -15.48 -9.98 -19.59
CA TRP A 349 -16.64 -9.62 -20.40
C TRP A 349 -17.91 -10.21 -19.81
N CYS A 350 -18.98 -9.42 -19.74
CA CYS A 350 -20.29 -9.86 -19.25
C CYS A 350 -21.16 -10.54 -20.31
N GLY A 351 -20.76 -10.49 -21.59
CA GLY A 351 -21.50 -11.03 -22.71
C GLY A 351 -20.61 -11.11 -23.94
N MET A 352 -20.98 -12.01 -24.85
CA MET A 352 -20.34 -12.17 -26.16
C MET A 352 -21.40 -12.24 -27.26
N THR A 353 -21.05 -11.82 -28.46
CA THR A 353 -21.85 -12.02 -29.68
C THR A 353 -21.72 -13.45 -30.19
N SER A 354 -22.52 -13.84 -31.19
CA SER A 354 -22.42 -15.16 -31.83
C SER A 354 -21.08 -15.37 -32.56
N GLN A 355 -20.38 -14.29 -32.91
CA GLN A 355 -19.07 -14.29 -33.57
C GLN A 355 -17.90 -14.17 -32.58
N GLY A 356 -18.17 -14.23 -31.27
CA GLY A 356 -17.12 -14.21 -30.25
C GLY A 356 -16.69 -12.82 -29.77
N TYR A 357 -17.24 -11.73 -30.30
CA TYR A 357 -16.88 -10.36 -29.88
C TYR A 357 -17.56 -9.91 -28.59
N TYR A 358 -16.98 -8.90 -27.93
CA TYR A 358 -17.53 -8.26 -26.74
C TYR A 358 -18.98 -7.83 -26.91
N LYS A 359 -19.80 -8.08 -25.88
CA LYS A 359 -21.15 -7.55 -25.76
C LYS A 359 -21.42 -7.06 -24.34
N ARG A 360 -21.62 -5.75 -24.19
CA ARG A 360 -22.01 -5.15 -22.90
C ARG A 360 -23.41 -5.61 -22.50
N THR A 361 -23.57 -6.05 -21.26
CA THR A 361 -24.88 -6.41 -20.68
C THR A 361 -25.23 -5.49 -19.51
N PRO A 362 -26.52 -5.40 -19.12
CA PRO A 362 -26.94 -4.59 -17.97
C PRO A 362 -26.27 -4.98 -16.64
N ALA A 363 -25.78 -6.23 -16.52
CA ALA A 363 -25.09 -6.71 -15.34
C ALA A 363 -23.66 -6.17 -15.19
N TYR A 364 -23.06 -5.67 -16.27
CA TYR A 364 -21.65 -5.27 -16.31
C TYR A 364 -21.33 -4.13 -15.35
N LEU A 365 -22.04 -3.00 -15.45
CA LEU A 365 -21.76 -1.82 -14.63
C LEU A 365 -21.97 -2.08 -13.12
N PRO A 366 -23.05 -2.76 -12.68
CA PRO A 366 -23.21 -3.13 -11.26
C PRO A 366 -22.09 -4.01 -10.71
N ILE A 367 -21.60 -4.98 -11.48
CA ILE A 367 -20.47 -5.83 -11.07
C ILE A 367 -19.19 -4.99 -11.02
N ARG A 368 -18.89 -4.26 -12.10
CA ARG A 368 -17.65 -3.46 -12.21
C ARG A 368 -17.54 -2.36 -11.16
N LYS A 369 -18.64 -1.69 -10.82
CA LYS A 369 -18.70 -0.64 -9.79
C LYS A 369 -18.83 -1.18 -8.36
N HIS A 370 -18.66 -2.49 -8.16
CA HIS A 370 -18.82 -3.15 -6.85
C HIS A 370 -20.21 -2.94 -6.20
N LEU A 371 -21.23 -2.53 -6.96
CA LEU A 371 -22.62 -2.39 -6.49
C LEU A 371 -23.25 -3.76 -6.23
N ARG A 372 -22.88 -4.75 -7.06
CA ARG A 372 -23.22 -6.15 -6.87
C ARG A 372 -21.94 -6.95 -6.62
N LYS A 373 -21.71 -7.35 -5.37
CA LYS A 373 -20.53 -8.12 -4.95
C LYS A 373 -20.79 -9.62 -4.98
N GLY A 374 -19.82 -10.42 -5.41
CA GLY A 374 -19.91 -11.87 -5.50
C GLY A 374 -18.85 -12.46 -6.42
N CYS A 375 -19.02 -13.73 -6.79
CA CYS A 375 -18.32 -14.28 -7.94
C CYS A 375 -19.35 -14.71 -8.99
N PHE A 376 -19.19 -14.22 -10.22
CA PHE A 376 -20.20 -14.29 -11.27
C PHE A 376 -19.70 -15.12 -12.44
N ALA A 377 -20.57 -15.95 -13.00
CA ALA A 377 -20.31 -16.63 -14.26
C ALA A 377 -20.25 -15.59 -15.38
N VAL A 378 -19.17 -15.64 -16.16
CA VAL A 378 -18.92 -14.74 -17.28
C VAL A 378 -18.38 -15.53 -18.46
N PRO A 379 -18.71 -15.16 -19.71
CA PRO A 379 -18.22 -15.89 -20.87
C PRO A 379 -16.70 -15.78 -21.06
N MET A 380 -16.06 -14.75 -20.50
CA MET A 380 -14.62 -14.53 -20.65
C MET A 380 -14.02 -13.78 -19.46
N VAL A 381 -12.83 -14.23 -19.04
CA VAL A 381 -11.90 -13.50 -18.18
C VAL A 381 -10.55 -13.45 -18.88
N HIS A 382 -9.76 -12.41 -18.63
CA HIS A 382 -8.43 -12.26 -19.21
C HIS A 382 -7.48 -11.57 -18.23
N SER A 383 -6.23 -11.37 -18.67
CA SER A 383 -5.14 -10.67 -17.99
C SER A 383 -4.65 -11.24 -16.66
N THR A 384 -5.54 -11.53 -15.71
CA THR A 384 -5.21 -12.29 -14.51
C THR A 384 -6.31 -13.26 -14.14
N PHE A 385 -5.97 -14.55 -14.07
CA PHE A 385 -6.89 -15.60 -13.65
C PHE A 385 -6.15 -16.84 -13.13
N LEU A 386 -6.86 -17.62 -12.31
CA LEU A 386 -6.40 -18.86 -11.72
C LEU A 386 -7.15 -20.03 -12.35
N VAL A 387 -6.41 -21.07 -12.72
CA VAL A 387 -6.92 -22.35 -13.22
C VAL A 387 -6.65 -23.45 -12.19
N ASP A 388 -7.68 -24.20 -11.80
CA ASP A 388 -7.56 -25.38 -10.93
C ASP A 388 -7.27 -26.62 -11.79
N LEU A 389 -6.02 -27.09 -11.75
CA LEU A 389 -5.53 -28.20 -12.56
C LEU A 389 -5.90 -29.57 -11.99
N ARG A 390 -6.41 -29.63 -10.75
CA ARG A 390 -6.83 -30.88 -10.10
C ARG A 390 -8.18 -31.36 -10.62
N LYS A 391 -8.97 -30.46 -11.23
CA LYS A 391 -10.28 -30.79 -11.79
C LYS A 391 -10.13 -31.45 -13.14
N GLU A 392 -10.86 -32.55 -13.36
CA GLU A 392 -10.80 -33.32 -14.60
C GLU A 392 -11.08 -32.48 -15.87
N ALA A 393 -12.08 -31.60 -15.81
CA ALA A 393 -12.44 -30.73 -16.93
C ALA A 393 -11.28 -29.79 -17.36
N SER A 394 -10.33 -29.49 -16.46
CA SER A 394 -9.16 -28.67 -16.80
C SER A 394 -8.21 -29.35 -17.78
N ARG A 395 -8.27 -30.69 -17.94
CA ARG A 395 -7.40 -31.45 -18.86
C ARG A 395 -7.66 -31.11 -20.32
N LEU A 396 -8.90 -30.72 -20.64
CA LEU A 396 -9.33 -30.36 -22.00
C LEU A 396 -9.00 -28.90 -22.37
N LEU A 397 -8.56 -28.08 -21.40
CA LEU A 397 -8.17 -26.70 -21.66
C LEU A 397 -6.86 -26.64 -22.44
N ALA A 398 -6.84 -25.78 -23.45
CA ALA A 398 -5.67 -25.49 -24.27
C ALA A 398 -5.65 -23.99 -24.67
N PHE A 399 -4.45 -23.40 -24.65
CA PHE A 399 -4.19 -22.08 -25.24
C PHE A 399 -3.76 -22.21 -26.71
N HIS A 400 -3.09 -23.32 -27.05
CA HIS A 400 -2.58 -23.57 -28.40
C HIS A 400 -2.45 -25.10 -28.64
N PRO A 401 -2.67 -25.60 -29.87
CA PRO A 401 -3.28 -24.90 -31.00
C PRO A 401 -4.75 -24.55 -30.71
N PRO A 402 -5.35 -23.61 -31.45
CA PRO A 402 -6.80 -23.38 -31.38
C PRO A 402 -7.58 -24.67 -31.62
N HIS A 403 -8.79 -24.75 -31.03
CA HIS A 403 -9.67 -25.89 -31.24
C HIS A 403 -9.96 -26.09 -32.75
N PRO A 404 -10.06 -27.33 -33.26
CA PRO A 404 -10.31 -27.57 -34.69
C PRO A 404 -11.55 -26.87 -35.26
N ASP A 405 -12.59 -26.71 -34.44
CA ASP A 405 -13.84 -26.02 -34.81
C ASP A 405 -13.79 -24.49 -34.61
N TYR A 406 -12.64 -23.92 -34.28
CA TYR A 406 -12.49 -22.49 -34.05
C TYR A 406 -12.60 -21.69 -35.35
N THR A 407 -13.55 -20.75 -35.40
CA THR A 407 -13.86 -19.95 -36.59
C THR A 407 -13.96 -18.44 -36.31
N TRP A 408 -13.64 -18.01 -35.09
CA TRP A 408 -13.73 -16.61 -34.67
C TRP A 408 -12.42 -15.85 -34.93
N ALA A 409 -12.37 -14.58 -34.51
CA ALA A 409 -11.17 -13.74 -34.61
C ALA A 409 -9.94 -14.42 -33.97
N PHE A 410 -8.77 -14.31 -34.61
CA PHE A 410 -7.56 -14.93 -34.10
C PHE A 410 -6.92 -14.07 -33.01
N ASP A 411 -7.32 -14.32 -31.76
CA ASP A 411 -6.93 -13.57 -30.58
C ASP A 411 -6.74 -14.53 -29.39
N ASP A 412 -5.71 -14.31 -28.55
CA ASP A 412 -5.33 -15.27 -27.51
C ASP A 412 -6.39 -15.45 -26.41
N ILE A 413 -7.10 -14.37 -26.06
CA ILE A 413 -8.13 -14.41 -25.02
C ILE A 413 -9.44 -15.02 -25.55
N ILE A 414 -9.80 -14.73 -26.80
CA ILE A 414 -11.00 -15.30 -27.44
C ILE A 414 -10.81 -16.80 -27.73
N VAL A 415 -9.63 -17.19 -28.23
CA VAL A 415 -9.28 -18.60 -28.47
C VAL A 415 -9.36 -19.41 -27.18
N PHE A 416 -8.80 -18.90 -26.08
CA PHE A 416 -8.87 -19.60 -24.79
C PHE A 416 -10.30 -19.67 -24.23
N ALA A 417 -11.09 -18.60 -24.37
CA ALA A 417 -12.50 -18.60 -23.98
C ALA A 417 -13.31 -19.65 -24.74
N PHE A 418 -13.06 -19.79 -26.04
CA PHE A 418 -13.66 -20.83 -26.86
C PHE A 418 -13.20 -22.23 -26.42
N SER A 419 -11.92 -22.43 -26.13
CA SER A 419 -11.40 -23.71 -25.60
C SER A 419 -12.10 -24.10 -24.30
N ALA A 420 -12.25 -23.16 -23.35
CA ALA A 420 -12.96 -23.41 -22.11
C ALA A 420 -14.43 -23.77 -22.35
N ARG A 421 -15.09 -23.08 -23.30
CA ARG A 421 -16.48 -23.39 -23.68
C ARG A 421 -16.62 -24.80 -24.26
N MET A 422 -15.71 -25.22 -25.14
CA MET A 422 -15.72 -26.57 -25.72
C MET A 422 -15.41 -27.66 -24.68
N ALA A 423 -14.61 -27.31 -23.66
CA ALA A 423 -14.35 -28.16 -22.50
C ALA A 423 -15.49 -28.16 -21.46
N GLU A 424 -16.62 -27.48 -21.73
CA GLU A 424 -17.73 -27.29 -20.79
C GLU A 424 -17.31 -26.64 -19.46
N VAL A 425 -16.26 -25.81 -19.50
CA VAL A 425 -15.72 -25.09 -18.34
C VAL A 425 -16.23 -23.66 -18.31
N GLN A 426 -17.03 -23.33 -17.29
CA GLN A 426 -17.49 -21.97 -17.02
C GLN A 426 -16.38 -21.13 -16.36
N MET A 427 -16.13 -19.94 -16.90
CA MET A 427 -15.26 -18.94 -16.29
C MET A 427 -16.01 -18.07 -15.27
N PHE A 428 -15.30 -17.61 -14.22
CA PHE A 428 -15.87 -16.79 -13.16
C PHE A 428 -15.02 -15.54 -12.90
N ILE A 429 -15.68 -14.41 -12.64
CA ILE A 429 -15.04 -13.18 -12.14
C ILE A 429 -15.47 -12.94 -10.70
N CYS A 430 -14.55 -12.59 -9.80
CA CYS A 430 -14.86 -12.31 -8.41
C CYS A 430 -14.54 -10.88 -7.99
N ASN A 431 -15.50 -10.18 -7.38
CA ASN A 431 -15.37 -8.80 -6.92
C ASN A 431 -15.84 -8.62 -5.46
N LYS A 432 -15.74 -9.68 -4.65
CA LYS A 432 -16.13 -9.61 -3.22
C LYS A 432 -15.32 -8.56 -2.47
N GLU A 433 -14.11 -8.30 -2.92
CA GLU A 433 -13.17 -7.30 -2.40
C GLU A 433 -12.40 -6.66 -3.56
N VAL A 434 -11.60 -5.64 -3.25
CA VAL A 434 -10.62 -5.09 -4.18
C VAL A 434 -9.40 -6.01 -4.16
N TYR A 435 -9.13 -6.65 -5.30
CA TYR A 435 -8.01 -7.60 -5.42
C TYR A 435 -6.74 -6.97 -6.00
N GLY A 436 -6.91 -5.96 -6.83
CA GLY A 436 -5.81 -5.33 -7.54
C GLY A 436 -6.29 -4.35 -8.60
N HIS A 437 -5.35 -3.84 -9.38
CA HIS A 437 -5.59 -2.82 -10.38
C HIS A 437 -4.88 -3.14 -11.69
N LEU A 438 -5.39 -2.62 -12.81
CA LEU A 438 -4.77 -2.77 -14.13
C LEU A 438 -4.84 -1.46 -14.93
N PRO A 439 -3.83 -1.17 -15.77
CA PRO A 439 -3.91 -0.06 -16.72
C PRO A 439 -4.94 -0.33 -17.82
N VAL A 440 -5.38 0.73 -18.49
CA VAL A 440 -6.22 0.63 -19.69
C VAL A 440 -5.31 0.40 -20.91
N PRO A 441 -5.63 -0.56 -21.80
CA PRO A 441 -4.88 -0.79 -23.02
C PRO A 441 -4.79 0.46 -23.88
N LEU A 442 -3.63 0.63 -24.51
CA LEU A 442 -3.37 1.72 -25.44
C LEU A 442 -3.63 1.27 -26.88
N ARG A 443 -3.63 2.24 -27.81
CA ARG A 443 -3.84 1.98 -29.24
C ARG A 443 -2.62 1.30 -29.85
N THR A 444 -2.83 0.62 -30.98
CA THR A 444 -1.81 -0.11 -31.75
C THR A 444 -0.54 0.71 -32.01
N HIS A 445 -0.69 1.98 -32.44
CA HIS A 445 0.45 2.86 -32.75
C HIS A 445 0.97 3.67 -31.55
N SER A 446 0.53 3.37 -30.33
CA SER A 446 1.00 4.10 -29.15
C SER A 446 2.47 3.76 -28.86
N PRO A 447 3.34 4.77 -28.62
CA PRO A 447 4.73 4.54 -28.25
C PRO A 447 4.84 3.98 -26.83
N LEU A 448 5.97 3.34 -26.49
CA LEU A 448 6.23 2.84 -25.14
C LEU A 448 6.16 3.94 -24.06
N GLN A 449 6.50 5.19 -24.40
CA GLN A 449 6.38 6.30 -23.46
C GLN A 449 4.92 6.53 -23.01
N ASP A 450 3.94 6.29 -23.88
CA ASP A 450 2.54 6.42 -23.50
C ASP A 450 2.13 5.32 -22.50
N GLU A 451 2.75 4.14 -22.59
CA GLU A 451 2.54 3.03 -21.64
C GLU A 451 3.12 3.34 -20.27
N VAL A 452 4.34 3.92 -20.25
CA VAL A 452 4.98 4.43 -19.02
C VAL A 452 4.08 5.46 -18.33
N ASP A 453 3.56 6.42 -19.08
CA ASP A 453 2.71 7.49 -18.56
C ASP A 453 1.35 6.94 -18.06
N SER A 454 0.76 5.98 -18.79
CA SER A 454 -0.50 5.30 -18.42
C SER A 454 -0.35 4.48 -17.13
N PHE A 455 0.74 3.72 -17.00
CA PHE A 455 1.05 2.95 -15.80
C PHE A 455 1.34 3.86 -14.60
N LEU A 456 2.10 4.94 -14.79
CA LEU A 456 2.36 5.93 -13.73
C LEU A 456 1.05 6.54 -13.21
N HIS A 457 0.14 6.89 -14.11
CA HIS A 457 -1.18 7.39 -13.73
C HIS A 457 -1.96 6.34 -12.92
N THR A 458 -1.98 5.08 -13.35
CA THR A 458 -2.60 3.97 -12.60
C THR A 458 -2.03 3.86 -11.19
N LEU A 459 -0.70 3.92 -11.05
CA LEU A 459 -0.03 3.90 -9.74
C LEU A 459 -0.44 5.08 -8.85
N LEU A 460 -0.54 6.29 -9.42
CA LEU A 460 -0.99 7.48 -8.68
C LEU A 460 -2.45 7.31 -8.20
N GLU A 461 -3.35 6.80 -9.05
CA GLU A 461 -4.75 6.56 -8.66
C GLU A 461 -4.87 5.54 -7.52
N VAL A 462 -4.08 4.46 -7.57
CA VAL A 462 -4.04 3.48 -6.48
C VAL A 462 -3.57 4.13 -5.19
N ASN A 463 -2.50 4.92 -5.24
CA ASN A 463 -1.90 5.56 -4.06
C ASN A 463 -2.79 6.64 -3.43
N VAL A 464 -3.77 7.18 -4.17
CA VAL A 464 -4.77 8.12 -3.63
C VAL A 464 -5.77 7.41 -2.73
N ARG A 465 -6.19 6.20 -3.09
CA ARG A 465 -7.26 5.46 -2.38
C ARG A 465 -6.75 4.37 -1.45
N TYR A 466 -5.52 3.92 -1.65
CA TYR A 466 -4.91 2.77 -0.97
C TYR A 466 -3.47 3.09 -0.56
N PRO A 467 -2.90 2.32 0.38
CA PRO A 467 -1.48 2.44 0.71
C PRO A 467 -0.60 2.35 -0.54
N PRO A 468 0.51 3.11 -0.61
CA PRO A 468 1.37 3.12 -1.77
C PRO A 468 1.81 1.72 -2.20
N VAL A 469 1.75 1.46 -3.51
CA VAL A 469 2.28 0.20 -4.05
C VAL A 469 3.80 0.25 -3.98
N GLU A 470 4.38 -0.53 -3.08
CA GLU A 470 5.83 -0.55 -2.87
C GLU A 470 6.55 -1.25 -4.05
N PRO A 471 7.70 -0.75 -4.55
CA PRO A 471 8.49 -1.49 -5.51
C PRO A 471 9.08 -2.77 -4.91
N SER A 472 9.57 -3.68 -5.75
CA SER A 472 10.35 -4.86 -5.38
C SER A 472 11.58 -4.45 -4.60
N ARG A 473 11.94 -5.25 -3.58
CA ARG A 473 13.17 -5.03 -2.81
C ARG A 473 14.42 -5.57 -3.50
N ASN A 474 14.22 -6.43 -4.49
CA ASN A 474 15.27 -7.12 -5.26
C ASN A 474 15.51 -6.43 -6.61
N LEU A 475 14.94 -5.26 -6.84
CA LEU A 475 15.21 -4.43 -8.01
C LEU A 475 15.65 -3.02 -7.59
N PRO A 476 16.43 -2.33 -8.43
CA PRO A 476 16.77 -0.94 -8.21
C PRO A 476 15.49 -0.11 -8.08
N LYS A 477 15.42 0.74 -7.04
CA LYS A 477 14.32 1.68 -6.92
C LYS A 477 14.33 2.64 -8.12
N PRO A 478 13.19 2.86 -8.80
CA PRO A 478 13.12 3.83 -9.88
C PRO A 478 13.59 5.21 -9.40
N VAL A 479 14.59 5.79 -10.06
CA VAL A 479 15.08 7.12 -9.72
C VAL A 479 14.11 8.16 -10.27
N LYS A 480 13.39 8.86 -9.38
CA LYS A 480 12.55 9.99 -9.75
C LYS A 480 13.42 11.24 -9.87
N LYS A 481 13.45 11.85 -11.06
CA LYS A 481 14.08 13.16 -11.27
C LYS A 481 12.98 14.24 -11.22
N PRO A 482 13.10 15.26 -10.35
CA PRO A 482 12.20 16.40 -10.38
C PRO A 482 12.19 17.03 -11.77
N ASP A 483 11.01 17.44 -12.22
CA ASP A 483 10.79 18.06 -13.52
C ASP A 483 9.92 19.29 -13.33
N LYS A 484 10.34 20.41 -13.92
CA LYS A 484 9.60 21.68 -13.88
C LYS A 484 8.56 21.80 -14.98
N MET A 485 8.43 20.80 -15.86
CA MET A 485 7.38 20.70 -16.89
C MET A 485 7.33 21.88 -17.88
N GLY A 486 8.40 22.67 -17.98
CA GLY A 486 8.48 23.86 -18.83
C GLY A 486 8.28 25.20 -18.10
N PHE A 487 8.02 25.17 -16.80
CA PHE A 487 7.90 26.37 -15.95
C PHE A 487 9.25 26.74 -15.32
N ASP A 488 9.39 27.99 -14.86
CA ASP A 488 10.57 28.43 -14.12
C ASP A 488 10.61 27.80 -12.73
N GLU A 489 9.44 27.59 -12.13
CA GLU A 489 9.25 26.89 -10.85
C GLU A 489 7.88 26.18 -10.80
N VAL A 490 7.83 25.08 -10.04
CA VAL A 490 6.60 24.37 -9.71
C VAL A 490 6.48 24.36 -8.20
N ASP A 491 5.49 25.09 -7.69
CA ASP A 491 5.25 25.28 -6.26
C ASP A 491 4.09 24.39 -5.80
N GLN A 492 4.26 23.77 -4.63
CA GLN A 492 3.23 22.96 -3.99
C GLN A 492 2.76 23.61 -2.69
N ILE A 493 1.44 23.75 -2.55
CA ILE A 493 0.77 24.22 -1.33
C ILE A 493 0.40 23.01 -0.49
N PHE A 494 0.88 23.00 0.76
CA PHE A 494 0.59 21.94 1.72
C PHE A 494 -0.57 22.36 2.62
N ALA A 495 -1.70 21.68 2.50
CA ALA A 495 -2.88 21.86 3.33
C ALA A 495 -2.88 20.83 4.51
N HIS A 496 -2.28 19.66 4.30
CA HIS A 496 -2.20 18.58 5.30
C HIS A 496 -0.86 18.44 6.02
N TYR A 497 -0.90 18.23 7.35
CA TYR A 497 0.24 17.76 8.13
C TYR A 497 0.44 16.25 7.94
N GLY A 498 1.60 15.89 7.41
CA GLY A 498 2.28 14.61 7.65
C GLY A 498 3.76 14.92 7.91
N GLU A 499 4.36 14.29 8.93
CA GLU A 499 5.67 14.60 9.54
C GLU A 499 6.94 14.62 8.64
N TRP A 500 6.83 14.60 7.30
CA TRP A 500 7.94 14.16 6.43
C TRP A 500 8.60 15.17 5.49
N TYR A 501 8.22 16.47 5.47
CA TYR A 501 8.99 17.46 4.70
C TYR A 501 9.12 18.81 5.41
N GLY A 502 10.29 19.03 6.02
CA GLY A 502 10.73 20.33 6.48
C GLY A 502 11.50 21.07 5.39
N LYS A 503 11.13 22.33 5.10
CA LYS A 503 12.00 23.51 5.36
C LYS A 503 11.47 24.89 4.95
N LEU A 504 10.31 25.07 4.32
CA LEU A 504 9.97 26.43 3.82
C LEU A 504 8.65 27.10 4.25
N LEU A 505 7.71 26.42 4.90
CA LEU A 505 6.54 27.09 5.46
C LEU A 505 6.37 26.66 6.91
N LYS A 506 6.74 27.55 7.84
CA LYS A 506 6.33 27.43 9.25
C LYS A 506 4.81 27.28 9.26
N ASN A 507 4.32 26.14 9.73
CA ASN A 507 3.01 25.90 10.35
C ASN A 507 2.07 27.12 10.36
N VAL A 508 1.43 27.45 9.24
CA VAL A 508 0.57 28.66 9.16
C VAL A 508 -0.68 28.49 10.04
N ARG A 509 -1.07 27.23 10.32
CA ARG A 509 -2.08 26.86 11.34
C ARG A 509 -1.69 27.20 12.78
N ALA A 510 -0.42 27.45 13.06
CA ALA A 510 0.09 27.78 14.39
C ALA A 510 0.29 29.30 14.60
N LEU A 511 -0.17 30.14 13.66
CA LEU A 511 -0.12 31.59 13.86
C LEU A 511 -1.03 32.01 15.01
N ASN A 512 -0.47 32.65 16.03
CA ASN A 512 -1.24 33.22 17.12
C ASN A 512 -1.83 34.60 16.74
N VAL A 513 -2.81 35.09 17.50
CA VAL A 513 -3.49 36.37 17.20
C VAL A 513 -2.49 37.53 17.11
N SER A 514 -1.46 37.53 17.94
CA SER A 514 -0.42 38.58 17.96
C SER A 514 0.43 38.59 16.68
N GLU A 515 0.72 37.43 16.11
CA GLU A 515 1.45 37.30 14.84
C GLU A 515 0.60 37.79 13.66
N ILE A 516 -0.70 37.45 13.63
CA ILE A 516 -1.65 37.94 12.62
C ILE A 516 -1.74 39.47 12.66
N GLN A 517 -1.83 40.05 13.86
CA GLN A 517 -1.83 41.50 14.05
C GLN A 517 -0.51 42.16 13.64
N ALA A 518 0.64 41.53 13.95
CA ALA A 518 1.96 42.01 13.55
C ALA A 518 2.15 42.02 12.03
N MET A 519 1.49 41.10 11.31
CA MET A 519 1.47 41.06 9.85
C MET A 519 0.54 42.12 9.22
N GLY A 520 -0.23 42.86 10.03
CA GLY A 520 -1.13 43.90 9.56
C GLY A 520 -2.37 43.37 8.83
N ILE A 521 -2.73 42.10 9.06
CA ILE A 521 -3.83 41.43 8.37
C ILE A 521 -5.17 41.99 8.87
N GLN A 522 -6.00 42.46 7.95
CA GLN A 522 -7.34 42.98 8.23
C GLN A 522 -8.35 42.28 7.32
N MET A 523 -9.39 41.70 7.91
CA MET A 523 -10.51 41.13 7.16
C MET A 523 -11.26 42.21 6.41
N LEU A 524 -11.74 41.91 5.20
CA LEU A 524 -12.58 42.83 4.46
C LEU A 524 -13.84 43.19 5.28
N PRO A 525 -14.17 44.48 5.46
CA PRO A 525 -15.38 44.88 6.16
C PRO A 525 -16.64 44.29 5.51
N GLY A 526 -17.52 43.69 6.32
CA GLY A 526 -18.77 43.10 5.83
C GLY A 526 -18.62 41.71 5.19
N TYR A 527 -17.41 41.15 5.11
CA TYR A 527 -17.23 39.78 4.63
C TYR A 527 -17.92 38.77 5.56
N SER A 528 -18.72 37.91 4.93
CA SER A 528 -19.30 36.71 5.53
C SER A 528 -19.23 35.61 4.49
N ASP A 529 -18.75 34.43 4.89
CA ASP A 529 -18.73 33.24 4.04
C ASP A 529 -20.13 33.02 3.43
N PRO A 530 -20.28 33.02 2.10
CA PRO A 530 -21.58 33.02 1.46
C PRO A 530 -22.39 31.73 1.70
N TYR A 531 -21.73 30.63 2.10
CA TYR A 531 -22.35 29.33 2.33
C TYR A 531 -22.69 29.10 3.80
N HIS A 532 -21.82 29.57 4.71
CA HIS A 532 -21.85 29.29 6.14
C HIS A 532 -22.27 30.50 6.99
N GLY A 533 -22.24 31.72 6.44
CA GLY A 533 -22.57 32.96 7.15
C GLY A 533 -21.58 33.32 8.28
N ARG A 534 -20.33 32.83 8.18
CA ARG A 534 -19.29 32.97 9.21
C ARG A 534 -18.14 33.88 8.75
N PRO A 535 -17.36 34.48 9.66
CA PRO A 535 -16.11 35.16 9.31
C PRO A 535 -15.04 34.16 8.84
N LEU A 536 -13.91 34.69 8.39
CA LEU A 536 -12.74 33.93 7.93
C LEU A 536 -12.25 32.94 9.00
N THR A 537 -11.85 31.74 8.60
CA THR A 537 -11.16 30.80 9.49
C THR A 537 -9.64 30.96 9.42
N ARG A 538 -8.94 30.43 10.42
CA ARG A 538 -7.46 30.33 10.39
C ARG A 538 -6.94 29.41 9.28
N GLY A 539 -7.72 28.40 8.91
CA GLY A 539 -7.40 27.51 7.79
C GLY A 539 -7.45 28.25 6.46
N GLU A 540 -8.52 29.01 6.21
CA GLU A 540 -8.65 29.90 5.04
C GLU A 540 -7.54 30.96 5.00
N LEU A 541 -7.20 31.54 6.16
CA LEU A 541 -6.06 32.45 6.30
C LEU A 541 -4.75 31.78 5.90
N GLY A 542 -4.52 30.56 6.39
CA GLY A 542 -3.29 29.81 6.12
C GLY A 542 -3.13 29.39 4.67
N CYS A 543 -4.24 28.99 4.03
CA CYS A 543 -4.30 28.74 2.59
C CYS A 543 -3.92 30.02 1.83
N PHE A 544 -4.61 31.14 2.08
CA PHE A 544 -4.32 32.40 1.39
C PHE A 544 -2.87 32.85 1.53
N LEU A 545 -2.32 32.80 2.76
CA LEU A 545 -0.93 33.21 3.01
C LEU A 545 0.08 32.34 2.24
N SER A 546 -0.23 31.06 2.01
CA SER A 546 0.59 30.19 1.17
C SER A 546 0.62 30.68 -0.28
N HIS A 547 -0.54 30.99 -0.87
CA HIS A 547 -0.61 31.59 -2.21
C HIS A 547 0.09 32.95 -2.27
N TYR A 548 -0.14 33.81 -1.29
CA TYR A 548 0.49 35.14 -1.20
C TYR A 548 2.02 35.05 -1.18
N ASN A 549 2.58 34.13 -0.39
CA ASN A 549 4.03 33.93 -0.32
C ASN A 549 4.59 33.43 -1.65
N ILE A 550 3.88 32.56 -2.36
CA ILE A 550 4.27 32.11 -3.71
C ILE A 550 4.25 33.29 -4.69
N TRP A 551 3.20 34.13 -4.69
CA TRP A 551 3.15 35.31 -5.56
C TRP A 551 4.31 36.26 -5.27
N LYS A 552 4.62 36.48 -3.98
CA LYS A 552 5.77 37.27 -3.56
C LYS A 552 7.08 36.67 -4.07
N GLU A 553 7.26 35.37 -3.95
CA GLU A 553 8.45 34.67 -4.45
C GLU A 553 8.61 34.80 -5.97
N ILE A 554 7.52 34.64 -6.72
CA ILE A 554 7.49 34.83 -8.18
C ILE A 554 8.03 36.23 -8.54
N VAL A 555 7.57 37.26 -7.83
CA VAL A 555 7.98 38.65 -8.06
C VAL A 555 9.42 38.90 -7.62
N ASP A 556 9.79 38.46 -6.42
CA ASP A 556 11.12 38.66 -5.82
C ASP A 556 12.22 37.99 -6.66
N ARG A 557 11.95 36.81 -7.20
CA ARG A 557 12.87 36.05 -8.06
C ARG A 557 12.74 36.38 -9.55
N GLY A 558 11.71 37.12 -9.95
CA GLY A 558 11.44 37.46 -11.36
C GLY A 558 11.10 36.24 -12.23
N LEU A 559 10.38 35.26 -11.69
CA LEU A 559 9.94 34.07 -12.42
C LEU A 559 8.87 34.46 -13.44
N LYS A 560 9.07 34.15 -14.72
CA LYS A 560 8.15 34.54 -15.79
C LYS A 560 6.87 33.73 -15.75
N THR A 561 7.01 32.42 -15.54
CA THR A 561 5.90 31.48 -15.48
C THR A 561 6.12 30.48 -14.35
N SER A 562 5.11 30.33 -13.50
CA SER A 562 5.13 29.36 -12.40
C SER A 562 3.85 28.53 -12.39
N LEU A 563 3.96 27.28 -11.96
CA LEU A 563 2.84 26.38 -11.75
C LEU A 563 2.60 26.20 -10.25
N VAL A 564 1.37 26.41 -9.81
CA VAL A 564 0.96 26.24 -8.41
C VAL A 564 -0.01 25.07 -8.31
N LEU A 565 0.31 24.11 -7.43
CA LEU A 565 -0.47 22.90 -7.18
C LEU A 565 -0.79 22.78 -5.68
N GLU A 566 -2.02 22.47 -5.30
CA GLU A 566 -2.33 21.95 -3.96
C GLU A 566 -1.82 20.50 -3.75
N ASP A 567 -1.91 19.99 -2.52
CA ASP A 567 -1.37 18.68 -2.12
C ASP A 567 -2.33 17.51 -2.30
N ASP A 568 -3.63 17.75 -2.39
CA ASP A 568 -4.70 16.74 -2.43
C ASP A 568 -5.28 16.55 -3.85
N LEU A 569 -4.38 16.45 -4.83
CA LEU A 569 -4.73 16.43 -6.25
C LEU A 569 -4.67 15.04 -6.90
N ARG A 570 -5.55 14.85 -7.89
CA ARG A 570 -5.56 13.78 -8.89
C ARG A 570 -5.31 14.38 -10.27
N PHE A 571 -4.37 13.80 -10.99
CA PHE A 571 -3.98 14.28 -12.32
C PHE A 571 -4.73 13.54 -13.43
N GLU A 572 -5.04 14.21 -14.54
CA GLU A 572 -5.48 13.53 -15.76
C GLU A 572 -4.35 12.67 -16.39
N ILE A 573 -4.72 11.66 -17.18
CA ILE A 573 -3.80 10.87 -17.98
C ILE A 573 -3.07 11.78 -18.97
N PHE A 574 -1.77 11.53 -19.13
CA PHE A 574 -0.89 12.38 -19.92
C PHE A 574 -0.87 13.84 -19.46
N PHE A 575 -1.13 14.12 -18.18
CA PHE A 575 -1.14 15.46 -17.57
C PHE A 575 -0.02 16.36 -18.08
N LYS A 576 1.24 15.91 -17.93
CA LYS A 576 2.42 16.66 -18.34
C LYS A 576 2.38 17.06 -19.82
N ARG A 577 2.09 16.10 -20.70
CA ARG A 577 1.99 16.33 -22.15
C ARG A 577 0.87 17.31 -22.46
N ARG A 578 -0.30 17.17 -21.83
CA ARG A 578 -1.45 18.07 -22.02
C ARG A 578 -1.13 19.50 -21.55
N LEU A 579 -0.52 19.64 -20.39
CA LEU A 579 -0.10 20.93 -19.83
C LEU A 579 0.92 21.62 -20.75
N GLN A 580 1.93 20.90 -21.21
CA GLN A 580 2.95 21.42 -22.14
C GLN A 580 2.36 21.78 -23.51
N ASN A 581 1.38 21.03 -24.01
CA ASN A 581 0.68 21.37 -25.25
C ASN A 581 -0.10 22.68 -25.09
N LEU A 582 -0.82 22.83 -23.97
CA LEU A 582 -1.56 24.04 -23.66
C LEU A 582 -0.63 25.25 -23.59
N MET A 583 0.49 25.15 -22.88
CA MET A 583 1.47 26.23 -22.79
C MET A 583 2.06 26.61 -24.15
N ARG A 584 2.39 25.64 -25.00
CA ARG A 584 2.85 25.92 -26.36
C ARG A 584 1.80 26.62 -27.22
N GLU A 585 0.53 26.25 -27.10
CA GLU A 585 -0.56 26.95 -27.81
C GLU A 585 -0.73 28.39 -27.31
N VAL A 586 -0.67 28.60 -25.99
CA VAL A 586 -0.73 29.94 -25.37
C VAL A 586 0.41 30.84 -25.85
N GLU A 587 1.65 30.33 -25.83
CA GLU A 587 2.84 31.06 -26.28
C GLU A 587 2.83 31.36 -27.78
N SER A 588 2.51 30.36 -28.61
CA SER A 588 2.52 30.51 -30.08
C SER A 588 1.46 31.47 -30.59
N ASN A 589 0.34 31.62 -29.87
CA ASN A 589 -0.71 32.60 -30.18
C ASN A 589 -0.47 33.96 -29.51
N GLY A 590 0.57 34.11 -28.68
CA GLY A 590 0.89 35.36 -28.00
C GLY A 590 -0.23 35.85 -27.08
N LEU A 591 -0.95 34.92 -26.43
CA LEU A 591 -2.03 35.28 -25.52
C LEU A 591 -1.47 36.06 -24.33
N ASP A 592 -2.08 37.21 -24.04
CA ASP A 592 -1.77 38.01 -22.86
C ASP A 592 -2.62 37.50 -21.68
N TRP A 593 -1.98 36.80 -20.73
CA TRP A 593 -2.63 36.12 -19.61
C TRP A 593 -1.90 36.38 -18.28
N ASP A 594 -2.69 36.40 -17.20
CA ASP A 594 -2.18 36.58 -15.84
C ASP A 594 -2.31 35.28 -15.01
N LEU A 595 -3.45 34.61 -15.13
CA LEU A 595 -3.77 33.38 -14.42
C LEU A 595 -4.46 32.39 -15.36
N ILE A 596 -4.08 31.10 -15.31
CA ILE A 596 -4.79 30.03 -16.00
C ILE A 596 -5.09 28.90 -15.03
N TYR A 597 -6.36 28.67 -14.70
CA TYR A 597 -6.78 27.53 -13.90
C TYR A 597 -6.56 26.21 -14.66
N ILE A 598 -6.01 25.21 -13.98
CA ILE A 598 -5.90 23.84 -14.51
C ILE A 598 -6.62 22.81 -13.63
N GLY A 599 -6.99 23.20 -12.41
CA GLY A 599 -7.93 22.51 -11.53
C GLY A 599 -8.73 23.53 -10.73
N ARG A 600 -10.06 23.45 -10.82
CA ARG A 600 -11.00 24.26 -10.03
C ARG A 600 -12.40 23.65 -9.98
N LYS A 601 -13.25 24.12 -9.07
CA LYS A 601 -14.70 23.89 -9.09
C LYS A 601 -15.38 25.05 -9.81
N ARG A 602 -16.17 24.72 -10.84
CA ARG A 602 -16.98 25.70 -11.58
C ARG A 602 -18.27 25.94 -10.81
N MET A 603 -18.55 27.20 -10.49
CA MET A 603 -19.78 27.56 -9.78
C MET A 603 -20.91 27.96 -10.73
N GLN A 604 -20.57 28.39 -11.96
CA GLN A 604 -21.53 28.55 -13.04
C GLN A 604 -21.44 27.39 -14.04
N VAL A 605 -22.54 26.67 -14.23
CA VAL A 605 -22.71 25.55 -15.17
C VAL A 605 -23.90 25.71 -16.13
N ASP A 606 -24.75 26.74 -15.96
CA ASP A 606 -25.95 26.95 -16.80
C ASP A 606 -25.61 27.27 -18.26
N HIS A 607 -24.40 27.77 -18.52
CA HIS A 607 -23.92 28.06 -19.86
C HIS A 607 -22.42 27.75 -19.98
N PRO A 608 -21.96 27.33 -21.17
CA PRO A 608 -20.54 27.05 -21.40
C PRO A 608 -19.73 28.36 -21.33
N GLU A 609 -18.57 28.27 -20.71
CA GLU A 609 -17.60 29.37 -20.71
C GLU A 609 -17.09 29.65 -22.13
N ARG A 610 -16.70 30.90 -22.37
CA ARG A 610 -16.34 31.36 -23.71
C ARG A 610 -14.96 30.83 -24.11
N ALA A 611 -14.90 30.07 -25.21
CA ALA A 611 -13.64 29.59 -25.77
C ALA A 611 -12.73 30.74 -26.23
N VAL A 612 -11.43 30.60 -25.98
CA VAL A 612 -10.41 31.53 -26.46
C VAL A 612 -10.14 31.23 -27.94
N PRO A 613 -10.25 32.21 -28.86
CA PRO A 613 -9.99 31.99 -30.27
C PRO A 613 -8.58 31.44 -30.51
N ASN A 614 -8.46 30.48 -31.42
CA ASN A 614 -7.21 29.84 -31.86
C ASN A 614 -6.45 28.99 -30.81
N ILE A 615 -7.01 28.82 -29.61
CA ILE A 615 -6.47 27.91 -28.57
C ILE A 615 -7.56 26.91 -28.22
N ARG A 616 -7.31 25.61 -28.46
CA ARG A 616 -8.41 24.61 -28.50
C ARG A 616 -8.96 24.25 -27.13
N ASN A 617 -8.12 24.27 -26.10
CA ASN A 617 -8.44 23.74 -24.78
C ASN A 617 -8.39 24.84 -23.70
N LEU A 618 -8.82 26.06 -24.05
CA LEU A 618 -8.78 27.21 -23.16
C LEU A 618 -10.06 28.03 -23.28
N VAL A 619 -10.59 28.43 -22.12
CA VAL A 619 -11.79 29.27 -21.99
C VAL A 619 -11.49 30.47 -21.08
N GLU A 620 -12.25 31.56 -21.23
CA GLU A 620 -12.28 32.66 -20.26
C GLU A 620 -12.87 32.13 -18.94
N ALA A 621 -12.16 32.34 -17.83
CA ALA A 621 -12.60 31.83 -16.54
C ALA A 621 -13.81 32.62 -16.02
N ASP A 622 -14.81 31.93 -15.49
CA ASP A 622 -15.93 32.53 -14.75
C ASP A 622 -15.80 32.27 -13.23
N TYR A 623 -16.85 32.59 -12.46
CA TYR A 623 -16.87 32.41 -11.02
C TYR A 623 -16.51 30.98 -10.62
N SER A 624 -15.51 30.87 -9.75
CA SER A 624 -14.81 29.64 -9.43
C SER A 624 -14.65 29.50 -7.92
N TYR A 625 -14.62 28.24 -7.46
CA TYR A 625 -14.31 27.88 -6.09
C TYR A 625 -13.30 26.73 -6.09
N TRP A 626 -12.69 26.41 -4.94
CA TRP A 626 -11.65 25.36 -4.80
C TRP A 626 -10.51 25.53 -5.80
N THR A 627 -9.63 26.48 -5.51
CA THR A 627 -8.45 26.77 -6.34
C THR A 627 -7.39 25.67 -6.24
N LEU A 628 -7.67 24.50 -6.83
CA LEU A 628 -6.83 23.29 -6.75
C LEU A 628 -5.46 23.47 -7.41
N ALA A 629 -5.44 24.11 -8.59
CA ALA A 629 -4.21 24.31 -9.35
C ALA A 629 -4.35 25.39 -10.42
N TYR A 630 -3.32 26.22 -10.58
CA TYR A 630 -3.27 27.24 -11.62
C TYR A 630 -1.83 27.55 -12.06
N MET A 631 -1.71 28.10 -13.27
CA MET A 631 -0.50 28.71 -13.79
C MET A 631 -0.55 30.22 -13.52
N MET A 632 0.58 30.80 -13.18
CA MET A 632 0.72 32.21 -12.82
C MET A 632 1.82 32.86 -13.66
N SER A 633 1.52 34.02 -14.23
CA SER A 633 2.52 34.86 -14.89
C SER A 633 3.15 35.84 -13.90
N LEU A 634 4.36 36.32 -14.19
CA LEU A 634 5.00 37.38 -13.39
C LEU A 634 4.12 38.63 -13.25
N GLN A 635 3.41 38.98 -14.33
CA GLN A 635 2.52 40.13 -14.34
C GLN A 635 1.30 39.90 -13.44
N GLY A 636 0.70 38.71 -13.53
CA GLY A 636 -0.41 38.32 -12.67
C GLY A 636 -0.05 38.38 -11.19
N ALA A 637 1.11 37.84 -10.82
CA ALA A 637 1.59 37.88 -9.44
C ALA A 637 1.77 39.32 -8.93
N ARG A 638 2.29 40.23 -9.75
CA ARG A 638 2.41 41.66 -9.39
C ARG A 638 1.05 42.31 -9.17
N LYS A 639 0.10 42.10 -10.07
CA LYS A 639 -1.26 42.64 -9.95
C LYS A 639 -1.94 42.19 -8.65
N LEU A 640 -1.80 40.91 -8.30
CA LEU A 640 -2.39 40.36 -7.06
C LEU A 640 -1.77 40.97 -5.80
N LEU A 641 -0.46 41.23 -5.78
CA LEU A 641 0.22 41.87 -4.65
C LEU A 641 -0.09 43.37 -4.55
N GLU A 642 -0.18 44.08 -5.68
CA GLU A 642 -0.51 45.50 -5.75
C GLU A 642 -1.92 45.82 -5.27
N ALA A 643 -2.83 44.83 -5.26
CA ALA A 643 -4.18 44.94 -4.71
C ALA A 643 -4.23 45.13 -3.18
N ASP A 644 -3.08 45.01 -2.49
CA ASP A 644 -2.92 45.06 -1.03
C ASP A 644 -3.86 44.09 -0.29
N PRO A 645 -3.85 42.78 -0.65
CA PRO A 645 -4.85 41.83 -0.16
C PRO A 645 -4.80 41.60 1.35
N LEU A 646 -3.64 41.78 2.00
CA LEU A 646 -3.51 41.57 3.44
C LEU A 646 -4.35 42.56 4.26
N ARG A 647 -4.58 43.78 3.76
CA ARG A 647 -5.44 44.77 4.42
C ARG A 647 -6.93 44.62 4.09
N LYS A 648 -7.27 43.75 3.15
CA LYS A 648 -8.63 43.55 2.60
C LYS A 648 -8.89 42.05 2.43
N MET A 649 -8.58 41.28 3.47
CA MET A 649 -8.44 39.83 3.37
C MET A 649 -9.78 39.15 3.07
N LEU A 650 -9.75 38.30 2.05
CA LEU A 650 -10.79 37.37 1.63
C LEU A 650 -10.14 35.98 1.48
N PRO A 651 -10.89 34.87 1.53
CA PRO A 651 -10.36 33.58 1.08
C PRO A 651 -9.87 33.68 -0.36
N VAL A 652 -8.87 32.86 -0.73
CA VAL A 652 -8.27 32.91 -2.07
C VAL A 652 -9.30 32.67 -3.18
N ASP A 653 -10.26 31.79 -2.90
CA ASP A 653 -11.36 31.43 -3.80
C ASP A 653 -12.31 32.60 -4.06
N GLU A 654 -12.43 33.58 -3.15
CA GLU A 654 -13.25 34.78 -3.36
C GLU A 654 -12.40 35.94 -3.91
N PHE A 655 -11.15 36.05 -3.44
CA PHE A 655 -10.23 37.10 -3.87
C PHE A 655 -9.90 37.01 -5.36
N LEU A 656 -9.56 35.82 -5.88
CA LEU A 656 -9.19 35.68 -7.28
C LEU A 656 -10.34 36.12 -8.22
N PRO A 657 -11.59 35.64 -8.09
CA PRO A 657 -12.71 36.10 -8.91
C PRO A 657 -13.01 37.60 -8.82
N VAL A 658 -12.76 38.22 -7.66
CA VAL A 658 -12.86 39.69 -7.54
C VAL A 658 -11.86 40.36 -8.49
N MET A 659 -10.61 39.88 -8.53
CA MET A 659 -9.55 40.50 -9.32
C MET A 659 -9.76 40.41 -10.85
N PHE A 660 -10.61 39.49 -11.33
CA PHE A 660 -10.97 39.37 -12.75
C PHE A 660 -12.46 39.69 -13.07
N ASN A 661 -13.15 40.41 -12.17
CA ASN A 661 -14.55 40.88 -12.33
C ASN A 661 -15.59 39.78 -12.61
N LYS A 662 -15.45 38.61 -11.96
CA LYS A 662 -16.41 37.51 -12.07
C LYS A 662 -17.01 37.10 -10.73
N HIS A 663 -16.79 37.90 -9.68
CA HIS A 663 -17.38 37.64 -8.37
C HIS A 663 -18.87 38.04 -8.34
N PRO A 664 -19.78 37.22 -7.77
CA PRO A 664 -21.22 37.49 -7.78
C PRO A 664 -21.63 38.62 -6.82
N VAL A 665 -20.86 38.87 -5.77
CA VAL A 665 -21.12 39.94 -4.79
C VAL A 665 -20.38 41.22 -5.19
N SER A 666 -21.14 42.26 -5.56
CA SER A 666 -20.60 43.56 -5.98
C SER A 666 -19.91 44.32 -4.85
N ASP A 667 -20.45 44.27 -3.63
CA ASP A 667 -19.89 44.94 -2.45
C ASP A 667 -18.41 44.58 -2.23
N TYR A 668 -18.05 43.30 -2.41
CA TYR A 668 -16.66 42.86 -2.27
C TYR A 668 -15.75 43.45 -3.35
N MET A 669 -16.26 43.57 -4.57
CA MET A 669 -15.50 44.13 -5.71
C MET A 669 -15.23 45.62 -5.54
N GLU A 670 -16.13 46.39 -4.93
CA GLU A 670 -15.99 47.84 -4.75
C GLU A 670 -14.76 48.23 -3.91
N HIS A 671 -14.28 47.33 -3.04
CA HIS A 671 -13.09 47.57 -2.23
C HIS A 671 -11.76 47.49 -3.00
N PHE A 672 -11.77 47.01 -4.25
CA PHE A 672 -10.59 46.85 -5.09
C PHE A 672 -10.72 47.69 -6.35
N GLU A 673 -10.06 48.86 -6.41
CA GLU A 673 -10.21 49.78 -7.56
C GLU A 673 -9.70 49.16 -8.88
N THR A 674 -8.52 48.52 -8.84
CA THR A 674 -7.90 47.86 -9.99
C THR A 674 -8.21 46.37 -9.98
N ARG A 675 -9.00 45.90 -10.96
CA ARG A 675 -9.43 44.50 -11.14
C ARG A 675 -9.24 44.08 -12.60
N ASP A 676 -8.01 44.11 -13.08
CA ASP A 676 -7.65 43.88 -14.49
C ASP A 676 -6.89 42.55 -14.70
N LEU A 677 -7.06 41.59 -13.79
CA LEU A 677 -6.46 40.27 -13.89
C LEU A 677 -7.09 39.50 -15.06
N LYS A 678 -6.25 39.01 -15.99
CA LYS A 678 -6.68 38.21 -17.14
C LYS A 678 -6.66 36.73 -16.79
N ALA A 679 -7.82 36.21 -16.38
CA ALA A 679 -7.98 34.83 -15.94
C ALA A 679 -8.62 33.93 -17.01
N PHE A 680 -7.99 32.78 -17.25
CA PHE A 680 -8.48 31.73 -18.14
C PHE A 680 -8.54 30.38 -17.43
N SER A 681 -9.08 29.36 -18.07
CA SER A 681 -9.17 28.00 -17.55
C SER A 681 -8.92 26.98 -18.65
N ALA A 682 -8.21 25.90 -18.33
CA ALA A 682 -8.12 24.73 -19.19
C ALA A 682 -9.51 24.08 -19.34
N GLU A 683 -9.82 23.64 -20.55
CA GLU A 683 -11.04 22.91 -20.92
C GLU A 683 -10.66 21.71 -21.82
N PRO A 684 -10.79 20.46 -21.36
CA PRO A 684 -11.16 20.05 -20.01
C PRO A 684 -10.07 20.38 -18.98
N LEU A 685 -10.43 20.37 -17.69
CA LEU A 685 -9.48 20.52 -16.59
C LEU A 685 -8.46 19.36 -16.58
N LEU A 686 -7.27 19.66 -16.06
CA LEU A 686 -6.13 18.74 -16.03
C LEU A 686 -5.91 18.11 -14.66
N VAL A 687 -6.50 18.70 -13.62
CA VAL A 687 -6.37 18.27 -12.24
C VAL A 687 -7.70 18.34 -11.52
N PHE A 688 -7.94 17.38 -10.62
CA PHE A 688 -9.18 17.16 -9.88
C PHE A 688 -8.83 16.92 -8.41
N PRO A 689 -9.76 17.12 -7.46
CA PRO A 689 -9.49 16.80 -6.06
C PRO A 689 -9.42 15.28 -5.87
N THR A 690 -8.68 14.83 -4.87
CA THR A 690 -8.65 13.41 -4.49
C THR A 690 -10.01 12.89 -4.06
N HIS A 691 -10.77 13.73 -3.33
CA HIS A 691 -12.12 13.46 -2.85
C HIS A 691 -12.98 14.71 -3.01
N TYR A 692 -14.21 14.55 -3.48
CA TYR A 692 -15.20 15.63 -3.49
C TYR A 692 -15.88 15.77 -2.13
N THR A 693 -16.40 16.96 -1.82
CA THR A 693 -17.19 17.17 -0.59
C THR A 693 -18.34 16.17 -0.50
N GLY A 694 -18.43 15.51 0.66
CA GLY A 694 -19.43 14.47 0.92
C GLY A 694 -18.96 13.04 0.61
N GLU A 695 -17.85 12.86 -0.09
CA GLU A 695 -17.28 11.53 -0.33
C GLU A 695 -16.64 10.95 0.95
N PRO A 696 -16.69 9.62 1.16
CA PRO A 696 -15.94 8.96 2.22
C PRO A 696 -14.45 9.26 2.09
N GLY A 697 -13.81 9.75 3.17
CA GLY A 697 -12.40 10.14 3.16
C GLY A 697 -12.13 11.63 2.92
N TYR A 698 -13.14 12.43 2.54
CA TYR A 698 -13.00 13.88 2.43
C TYR A 698 -12.78 14.53 3.81
N ILE A 699 -11.68 15.27 3.94
CA ILE A 699 -11.32 16.05 5.13
C ILE A 699 -11.10 17.49 4.67
N SER A 700 -11.99 18.42 5.07
CA SER A 700 -11.79 19.85 4.84
C SER A 700 -10.89 20.42 5.93
N ASP A 701 -9.78 21.00 5.50
CA ASP A 701 -8.69 21.46 6.34
C ASP A 701 -8.78 23.00 6.55
N THR A 702 -9.52 23.69 5.68
CA THR A 702 -9.82 25.13 5.78
C THR A 702 -11.07 25.40 6.61
N GLU A 703 -12.14 24.61 6.46
CA GLU A 703 -13.47 24.89 7.05
C GLU A 703 -13.64 24.43 8.50
N THR A 704 -12.79 23.52 8.99
CA THR A 704 -12.89 22.88 10.33
C THR A 704 -12.00 23.53 11.41
N SER A 705 -11.44 24.70 11.13
CA SER A 705 -10.47 25.39 12.01
C SER A 705 -11.10 26.47 12.91
N THR A 706 -10.34 27.14 13.77
CA THR A 706 -10.90 28.23 14.60
C THR A 706 -11.12 29.50 13.79
N VAL A 707 -11.98 30.40 14.29
CA VAL A 707 -12.13 31.74 13.72
C VAL A 707 -10.78 32.48 13.70
N TRP A 708 -10.53 33.28 12.67
CA TRP A 708 -9.24 33.92 12.42
C TRP A 708 -8.71 34.75 13.61
N ASP A 709 -9.58 35.47 14.31
CA ASP A 709 -9.25 36.39 15.43
C ASP A 709 -9.56 35.82 16.82
N ASN A 710 -10.09 34.60 16.93
CA ASN A 710 -10.53 34.02 18.21
C ASN A 710 -10.20 32.53 18.33
N GLU A 711 -9.17 32.22 19.14
CA GLU A 711 -8.67 30.86 19.39
C GLU A 711 -9.65 29.94 20.14
N LYS A 712 -10.63 30.53 20.83
CA LYS A 712 -11.62 29.78 21.63
C LYS A 712 -12.89 29.45 20.84
N ALA A 713 -13.12 30.14 19.72
CA ALA A 713 -14.27 29.92 18.85
C ALA A 713 -13.90 28.91 17.75
N ARG A 714 -14.22 27.62 17.99
CA ARG A 714 -14.17 26.59 16.96
C ARG A 714 -15.35 26.77 16.00
N THR A 715 -15.10 26.64 14.69
CA THR A 715 -16.21 26.48 13.74
C THR A 715 -16.62 25.01 13.79
N ASP A 716 -17.74 24.73 14.47
CA ASP A 716 -18.27 23.37 14.55
C ASP A 716 -18.94 23.07 13.20
N TRP A 717 -18.20 22.43 12.29
CA TRP A 717 -18.76 21.95 11.03
C TRP A 717 -19.53 20.64 11.30
N ASP A 718 -20.73 20.78 11.87
CA ASP A 718 -21.64 19.65 12.08
C ASP A 718 -22.53 19.45 10.84
N ARG A 719 -22.18 18.43 10.03
CA ARG A 719 -22.89 18.02 8.79
C ARG A 719 -24.41 17.87 8.95
N LYS A 720 -24.92 17.61 10.16
CA LYS A 720 -26.36 17.40 10.39
C LYS A 720 -27.19 18.68 10.46
N ARG A 721 -26.57 19.85 10.70
CA ARG A 721 -27.28 21.11 10.96
C ARG A 721 -27.30 22.08 9.78
N SER A 722 -26.41 21.93 8.78
CA SER A 722 -26.42 22.77 7.59
C SER A 722 -27.53 22.34 6.63
N GLY A 723 -28.71 22.96 6.74
CA GLY A 723 -29.84 22.74 5.84
C GLY A 723 -29.55 23.08 4.37
N LYS A 724 -28.53 23.91 4.10
CA LYS A 724 -28.09 24.31 2.76
C LYS A 724 -27.21 23.27 2.04
N THR A 725 -26.74 22.23 2.73
CA THR A 725 -25.99 21.13 2.09
C THR A 725 -26.87 20.28 1.16
N LYS A 726 -28.20 20.32 1.32
CA LYS A 726 -29.12 19.73 0.33
C LYS A 726 -29.11 20.52 -0.98
N GLU A 727 -29.15 21.85 -0.93
CA GLU A 727 -28.96 22.70 -2.11
C GLU A 727 -27.55 22.51 -2.70
N GLN A 728 -26.50 22.37 -1.89
CA GLN A 728 -25.14 22.07 -2.37
C GLN A 728 -24.98 20.67 -2.99
N ALA A 729 -25.80 19.70 -2.57
CA ALA A 729 -25.90 18.38 -3.19
C ALA A 729 -26.85 18.38 -4.42
N GLU A 730 -27.77 19.33 -4.49
CA GLU A 730 -28.69 19.59 -5.62
C GLU A 730 -28.07 20.53 -6.67
N ILE A 731 -27.04 21.32 -6.34
CA ILE A 731 -26.15 22.04 -7.27
C ILE A 731 -25.34 20.99 -8.01
N SER A 732 -26.03 20.49 -9.04
CA SER A 732 -25.76 19.50 -10.06
C SER A 732 -24.54 18.58 -9.88
N SER A 733 -24.80 17.27 -10.03
CA SER A 733 -23.78 16.29 -10.44
C SER A 733 -23.05 16.65 -11.75
N GLU A 734 -23.53 17.66 -12.49
CA GLU A 734 -22.87 18.27 -13.66
C GLU A 734 -21.83 19.34 -13.28
N ALA A 735 -21.85 19.87 -12.05
CA ALA A 735 -20.83 20.77 -11.49
C ALA A 735 -19.68 20.03 -10.80
N GLN A 736 -19.88 18.75 -10.46
CA GLN A 736 -18.76 17.83 -10.38
C GLN A 736 -18.20 17.74 -11.79
N ASN A 737 -16.95 18.19 -11.99
CA ASN A 737 -16.28 18.02 -13.27
C ASN A 737 -16.27 16.51 -13.55
N SER A 738 -17.26 16.03 -14.31
CA SER A 738 -17.45 14.60 -14.53
C SER A 738 -16.14 14.10 -15.11
N ASP A 739 -15.58 13.04 -14.53
CA ASP A 739 -14.44 12.33 -15.11
C ASP A 739 -14.68 12.30 -16.62
N VAL A 740 -13.80 12.93 -17.41
CA VAL A 740 -13.88 12.90 -18.87
C VAL A 740 -13.58 11.46 -19.28
N LEU A 741 -14.54 10.58 -19.04
CA LEU A 741 -14.62 9.18 -19.44
C LEU A 741 -14.88 9.06 -20.94
N GLN A 742 -14.76 10.18 -21.67
CA GLN A 742 -15.08 10.32 -23.07
C GLN A 742 -14.11 11.29 -23.74
N SER A 743 -12.82 11.18 -23.42
CA SER A 743 -11.82 11.59 -24.41
C SER A 743 -12.09 10.81 -25.71
N PRO A 744 -11.93 11.40 -26.91
CA PRO A 744 -11.94 10.64 -28.17
C PRO A 744 -10.94 9.47 -28.16
N LEU A 745 -9.92 9.52 -27.29
CA LEU A 745 -9.00 8.41 -27.01
C LEU A 745 -9.70 7.21 -26.34
N ASP A 746 -10.68 7.44 -25.45
CA ASP A 746 -11.44 6.41 -24.73
C ASP A 746 -12.58 5.80 -25.58
N ARG A 747 -13.11 6.55 -26.55
CA ARG A 747 -14.21 6.06 -27.40
C ARG A 747 -13.75 5.05 -28.45
N THR A 748 -12.52 5.14 -28.96
CA THR A 748 -12.04 4.27 -30.05
C THR A 748 -11.27 3.03 -29.58
N ALA A 749 -10.79 2.98 -28.33
CA ALA A 749 -10.24 1.74 -27.75
C ALA A 749 -11.30 0.62 -27.64
N ARG A 750 -12.58 0.96 -27.84
CA ARG A 750 -13.69 0.01 -27.95
C ARG A 750 -13.84 -0.66 -29.31
N ASP A 751 -13.24 -0.10 -30.36
CA ASP A 751 -13.45 -0.59 -31.74
C ASP A 751 -12.27 -1.47 -32.22
N GLU A 752 -11.23 -1.63 -31.40
CA GLU A 752 -10.03 -2.46 -31.69
C GLU A 752 -9.80 -3.60 -30.67
N LEU A 753 -10.75 -3.85 -29.76
CA LEU A 753 -10.84 -5.02 -28.86
C LEU A 753 -12.20 -5.71 -29.07
#